data_AF-A0A7X6PEW6-F1
#
_entry.id   AF-A0A7X6PEW6-F1
#
_cell.length_a   1.000
_cell.length_b   1.000
_cell.length_c   1.000
_cell.angle_alpha   90.00
_cell.angle_beta   90.00
_cell.angle_gamma   90.00
#
_symmetry.space_group_name_H-M   'P 1'
#
loop_
_entity.id
_entity.type
_entity.pdbx_description
1 polymer ?
#
loop_
_entity_poly.entity_id
_entity_poly.type
_entity_poly.pdbx_seq_one_letter_code
_entity_poly.pdbx_strand_id
1 'polypeptide(L)'
;MTNFIIKYYRQIIIICILLGLGFAALIPFSKTDPEIRNYVPSTMESRILTDKIETEFGMQDIVMVIFRDSSILTSANLNLIKQIDRDISRLSGVSNRVSPFTVRTITSTEGMMTADPLIMQIPSDPEEFAVLKDEILQNRFARDIVISSDMTSVSITATINQAEPEKATIQKIDSIISSHAGKAEVLTGGLPYIRQHIMKDVNRDALILVPIALFLMLIVLKLNLKDWRSVLMPFSVVLFSTAICTGMIPLLGWKMSIISLLVPVILIAVANNYGIYLVTRFQEIKQRKDEAAPGNMLKELTGSLNMPILFSGLTTIAGILGLLAHSIIPARQVGILAATGVTAALIMSLLYIPSMIYAQKGRLRAKKQPVRQNFIFKTWLDKLSSVIVKHPGRIIIGFVSVTVIFAFGITFLGIETNQENYFPKKNPVRMASDLINSKFGGSQTVSVMIEGDIKEPEIMNGIDRLTQRLETMDGVGNVFSISQAVREMSKAIYTESENMYDRIPETRDGIAQMFELYNMSGDPDDFSQMMNLDNTRAHVLVRMSNPDNKTINDVKSEISSCIKGIPAQITVGGYAVIMTDFASSIIKGQVFSLVFAMLTVFILLALIFRSFRGGLIGTIPLAVSIVILFGFMGFSGIAIDAATALLSSIMIGVGVDFTIQYIWCFNSQIVKGLSYQEAVRSSMRIIGRSIVINGLTVMAGFSVLIFSGFASIRFFGYLVIVSISSCLLGAIILVPALIMKFRPRFVIEDMSKPKFKKHEKDDVSSGIPGV
;
A
#
# COMPACT_ATOMS: atom_id res chain seq x y z
N MET A 1 -32.40 24.77 6.60
CA MET A 1 -31.62 23.78 7.36
C MET A 1 -31.94 23.80 8.87
N THR A 2 -31.75 24.91 9.58
CA THR A 2 -31.98 24.99 11.05
C THR A 2 -33.40 24.57 11.47
N ASN A 3 -34.43 25.05 10.78
CA ASN A 3 -35.83 24.67 11.07
C ASN A 3 -36.11 23.17 10.85
N PHE A 4 -35.45 22.57 9.85
CA PHE A 4 -35.55 21.14 9.57
C PHE A 4 -34.94 20.31 10.71
N ILE A 5 -33.75 20.71 11.17
CA ILE A 5 -33.07 20.07 12.32
C ILE A 5 -33.95 20.16 13.56
N ILE A 6 -34.51 21.33 13.87
CA ILE A 6 -35.39 21.51 15.04
C ILE A 6 -36.63 20.61 14.98
N LYS A 7 -37.25 20.48 13.80
CA LYS A 7 -38.46 19.67 13.61
C LYS A 7 -38.19 18.17 13.72
N TYR A 8 -37.07 17.69 13.18
CA TYR A 8 -36.79 16.27 12.99
C TYR A 8 -35.59 15.71 13.78
N TYR A 9 -35.05 16.45 14.76
CA TYR A 9 -33.81 16.08 15.48
C TYR A 9 -33.78 14.63 16.02
N ARG A 10 -34.91 14.11 16.53
CA ARG A 10 -34.98 12.72 17.03
C ARG A 10 -34.82 11.68 15.91
N GLN A 11 -35.48 11.92 14.78
CA GLN A 11 -35.41 11.02 13.62
C GLN A 11 -34.00 11.02 13.03
N ILE A 12 -33.37 12.19 12.91
CA ILE A 12 -31.98 12.32 12.44
C ILE A 12 -31.03 11.50 13.33
N ILE A 13 -31.15 11.61 14.66
CA ILE A 13 -30.32 10.86 15.61
C ILE A 13 -30.52 9.34 15.44
N ILE A 14 -31.77 8.88 15.39
CA ILE A 14 -32.08 7.45 15.26
C ILE A 14 -31.56 6.88 13.93
N ILE A 15 -31.79 7.58 12.82
CA ILE A 15 -31.34 7.14 11.49
C ILE A 15 -29.82 7.01 11.43
N CYS A 16 -29.07 7.99 11.95
CA CYS A 16 -27.61 7.92 11.96
C CYS A 16 -27.08 6.75 12.81
N ILE A 17 -27.70 6.47 13.97
CA ILE A 17 -27.33 5.34 14.82
C ILE A 17 -27.64 4.01 14.14
N LEU A 18 -28.84 3.86 13.56
CA LEU A 18 -29.24 2.63 12.85
C LEU A 18 -28.36 2.36 11.64
N LEU A 19 -28.02 3.39 10.85
CA LEU A 19 -27.08 3.25 9.74
C LEU A 19 -25.70 2.82 10.23
N GLY A 20 -25.16 3.48 11.25
CA GLY A 20 -23.85 3.13 11.82
C GLY A 20 -23.80 1.69 12.31
N LEU A 21 -24.81 1.24 13.07
CA LEU A 21 -24.90 -0.12 13.60
C LEU A 21 -25.16 -1.17 12.51
N GLY A 22 -26.01 -0.85 11.52
CA GLY A 22 -26.32 -1.76 10.42
C GLY A 22 -25.08 -2.08 9.58
N PHE A 23 -24.29 -1.07 9.22
CA PHE A 23 -23.03 -1.29 8.53
C PHE A 23 -21.96 -1.93 9.42
N ALA A 24 -21.92 -1.62 10.72
CA ALA A 24 -21.01 -2.30 11.66
C ALA A 24 -21.25 -3.81 11.70
N ALA A 25 -22.50 -4.26 11.62
CA ALA A 25 -22.86 -5.67 11.60
C ALA A 25 -22.36 -6.40 10.33
N LEU A 26 -22.04 -5.67 9.25
CA LEU A 26 -21.51 -6.26 8.01
C LEU A 26 -20.00 -6.51 8.08
N ILE A 27 -19.26 -5.81 8.96
CA ILE A 27 -17.79 -5.88 9.03
C ILE A 27 -17.25 -7.32 9.18
N PRO A 28 -17.83 -8.20 10.04
CA PRO A 28 -17.34 -9.57 10.21
C PRO A 28 -17.40 -10.45 8.95
N PHE A 29 -18.19 -10.06 7.95
CA PHE A 29 -18.29 -10.79 6.68
C PHE A 29 -17.18 -10.43 5.68
N SER A 30 -16.29 -9.49 6.03
CA SER A 30 -15.17 -9.08 5.18
C SER A 30 -14.13 -10.18 5.06
N LYS A 31 -13.68 -10.45 3.82
CA LYS A 31 -12.55 -11.36 3.54
C LYS A 31 -11.30 -10.55 3.23
N THR A 32 -10.12 -11.04 3.59
CA THR A 32 -8.83 -10.36 3.32
C THR A 32 -8.12 -11.01 2.13
N ASP A 33 -7.51 -10.19 1.27
CA ASP A 33 -6.67 -10.60 0.15
C ASP A 33 -5.23 -10.11 0.34
N PRO A 34 -4.30 -10.99 0.76
CA PRO A 34 -2.90 -10.63 0.95
C PRO A 34 -2.12 -10.58 -0.38
N GLU A 35 -2.71 -11.01 -1.50
CA GLU A 35 -1.98 -11.23 -2.73
C GLU A 35 -1.85 -9.94 -3.55
N ILE A 36 -0.63 -9.37 -3.59
CA ILE A 36 -0.36 -8.13 -4.35
C ILE A 36 -0.58 -8.30 -5.86
N ARG A 37 -0.47 -9.52 -6.42
CA ARG A 37 -0.85 -9.80 -7.82
C ARG A 37 -2.29 -9.38 -8.11
N ASN A 38 -3.19 -9.48 -7.12
CA ASN A 38 -4.58 -9.05 -7.27
C ASN A 38 -4.76 -7.53 -7.18
N TYR A 39 -3.69 -6.75 -6.93
CA TYR A 39 -3.77 -5.29 -6.86
C TYR A 39 -3.65 -4.64 -8.25
N VAL A 40 -3.12 -5.38 -9.23
CA VAL A 40 -3.10 -4.97 -10.63
C VAL A 40 -4.32 -5.50 -11.41
N PRO A 41 -4.83 -4.75 -12.41
CA PRO A 41 -5.90 -5.22 -13.28
C PRO A 41 -5.58 -6.56 -13.96
N SER A 42 -6.59 -7.42 -14.12
CA SER A 42 -6.50 -8.65 -14.92
C SER A 42 -6.17 -8.40 -16.39
N THR A 43 -6.39 -7.18 -16.88
CA THR A 43 -6.07 -6.75 -18.24
C THR A 43 -4.61 -6.35 -18.44
N MET A 44 -3.78 -6.38 -17.38
CA MET A 44 -2.35 -6.07 -17.49
C MET A 44 -1.65 -7.18 -18.26
N GLU A 45 -0.86 -6.81 -19.28
CA GLU A 45 -0.21 -7.77 -20.18
C GLU A 45 0.62 -8.82 -19.45
N SER A 46 1.52 -8.42 -18.54
CA SER A 46 2.32 -9.37 -17.76
C SER A 46 1.48 -10.35 -16.94
N ARG A 47 0.30 -9.93 -16.47
CA ARG A 47 -0.64 -10.85 -15.80
C ARG A 47 -1.23 -11.84 -16.78
N ILE A 48 -1.75 -11.38 -17.93
CA ILE A 48 -2.30 -12.26 -18.98
C ILE A 48 -1.26 -13.29 -19.44
N LEU A 49 -0.03 -12.85 -19.71
CA LEU A 49 1.04 -13.73 -20.17
C LEU A 49 1.47 -14.73 -19.08
N THR A 50 1.50 -14.32 -17.82
CA THR A 50 1.77 -15.23 -16.69
C THR A 50 0.65 -16.25 -16.51
N ASP A 51 -0.62 -15.82 -16.56
CA ASP A 51 -1.79 -16.70 -16.46
C ASP A 51 -1.76 -17.76 -17.59
N LYS A 52 -1.35 -17.37 -18.81
CA LYS A 52 -1.17 -18.29 -19.94
C LYS A 52 -0.12 -19.36 -19.64
N ILE A 53 1.03 -18.98 -19.09
CA ILE A 53 2.11 -19.92 -18.73
C ILE A 53 1.66 -20.84 -17.59
N GLU A 54 1.03 -20.30 -16.55
CA GLU A 54 0.55 -21.08 -15.40
C GLU A 54 -0.56 -22.07 -15.75
N THR A 55 -1.33 -21.80 -16.82
CA THR A 55 -2.33 -22.76 -17.33
C THR A 55 -1.68 -24.01 -17.92
N GLU A 56 -0.49 -23.86 -18.50
CA GLU A 56 0.26 -24.95 -19.15
C GLU A 56 1.15 -25.72 -18.16
N PHE A 57 1.90 -24.99 -17.31
CA PHE A 57 2.92 -25.57 -16.44
C PHE A 57 2.54 -25.57 -14.95
N GLY A 58 1.32 -25.15 -14.62
CA GLY A 58 0.84 -25.00 -13.24
C GLY A 58 1.33 -23.71 -12.55
N MET A 59 0.68 -23.38 -11.42
CA MET A 59 1.10 -22.25 -10.59
C MET A 59 2.50 -22.49 -10.03
N GLN A 60 3.30 -21.43 -10.01
CA GLN A 60 4.71 -21.44 -9.58
C GLN A 60 4.89 -21.06 -8.10
N ASP A 61 3.81 -21.08 -7.31
CA ASP A 61 3.86 -20.74 -5.89
C ASP A 61 4.54 -21.87 -5.11
N ILE A 62 5.79 -21.64 -4.76
CA ILE A 62 6.60 -22.59 -4.01
C ILE A 62 6.65 -22.24 -2.52
N VAL A 63 6.65 -23.29 -1.72
CA VAL A 63 7.03 -23.29 -0.31
C VAL A 63 8.40 -23.92 -0.19
N MET A 64 9.29 -23.30 0.59
CA MET A 64 10.61 -23.85 0.90
C MET A 64 10.74 -24.11 2.38
N VAL A 65 11.14 -25.33 2.74
CA VAL A 65 11.53 -25.75 4.09
C VAL A 65 13.03 -25.93 4.09
N ILE A 66 13.75 -25.09 4.82
CA ILE A 66 15.21 -25.08 4.87
C ILE A 66 15.68 -25.61 6.23
N PHE A 67 16.59 -26.57 6.19
CA PHE A 67 17.28 -27.11 7.34
C PHE A 67 18.68 -26.55 7.38
N ARG A 68 19.11 -26.06 8.54
CA ARG A 68 20.44 -25.48 8.74
C ARG A 68 21.14 -26.13 9.93
N ASP A 69 22.40 -26.50 9.73
CA ASP A 69 23.30 -27.03 10.75
C ASP A 69 24.75 -26.69 10.39
N SER A 70 25.69 -26.94 11.29
CA SER A 70 27.14 -26.89 11.05
C SER A 70 27.59 -27.82 9.91
N SER A 71 26.95 -28.99 9.78
CA SER A 71 27.04 -29.88 8.62
C SER A 71 25.73 -30.63 8.47
N ILE A 72 25.13 -30.56 7.28
CA ILE A 72 23.84 -31.22 7.00
C ILE A 72 24.02 -32.68 6.56
N LEU A 73 25.22 -33.04 6.09
CA LEU A 73 25.57 -34.39 5.66
C LEU A 73 25.89 -35.28 6.88
N THR A 74 24.86 -35.57 7.66
CA THR A 74 24.91 -36.57 8.74
C THR A 74 23.72 -37.52 8.61
N SER A 75 23.88 -38.77 9.00
CA SER A 75 22.79 -39.76 8.90
C SER A 75 21.57 -39.32 9.72
N ALA A 76 21.77 -38.65 10.87
CA ALA A 76 20.69 -38.11 11.68
C ALA A 76 19.90 -37.01 10.94
N ASN A 77 20.60 -36.03 10.33
CA ASN A 77 19.96 -34.94 9.60
C ASN A 77 19.26 -35.45 8.32
N LEU A 78 19.92 -36.32 7.54
CA LEU A 78 19.33 -36.88 6.33
C LEU A 78 18.10 -37.75 6.64
N ASN A 79 18.09 -38.52 7.73
CA ASN A 79 16.91 -39.28 8.14
C ASN A 79 15.73 -38.37 8.53
N LEU A 80 16.00 -37.29 9.26
CA LEU A 80 15.00 -36.29 9.61
C LEU A 80 14.38 -35.66 8.35
N ILE A 81 15.23 -35.23 7.41
CA ILE A 81 14.80 -34.60 6.16
C ILE A 81 13.98 -35.61 5.32
N LYS A 82 14.41 -36.87 5.22
CA LYS A 82 13.69 -37.92 4.50
C LYS A 82 12.30 -38.18 5.06
N GLN A 83 12.15 -38.18 6.39
CA GLN A 83 10.84 -38.37 7.04
C GLN A 83 9.90 -37.20 6.73
N ILE A 84 10.39 -35.96 6.88
CA ILE A 84 9.59 -34.76 6.58
C ILE A 84 9.21 -34.71 5.11
N ASP A 85 10.14 -34.99 4.19
CA ASP A 85 9.88 -35.01 2.75
C ASP A 85 8.77 -36.00 2.37
N ARG A 86 8.84 -37.21 2.93
CA ARG A 86 7.81 -38.26 2.75
C ARG A 86 6.46 -37.87 3.34
N ASP A 87 6.43 -37.18 4.47
CA ASP A 87 5.15 -36.79 5.07
C ASP A 87 4.52 -35.60 4.32
N ILE A 88 5.33 -34.66 3.82
CA ILE A 88 4.89 -33.63 2.87
C ILE A 88 4.35 -34.28 1.58
N SER A 89 4.87 -35.44 1.18
CA SER A 89 4.43 -36.14 -0.03
C SER A 89 3.01 -36.67 0.00
N ARG A 90 2.45 -36.81 1.20
CA ARG A 90 1.09 -37.33 1.40
C ARG A 90 0.04 -36.22 1.43
N LEU A 91 0.46 -34.95 1.34
CA LEU A 91 -0.44 -33.81 1.35
C LEU A 91 -1.09 -33.63 -0.04
N SER A 92 -2.41 -33.68 -0.09
CA SER A 92 -3.22 -33.38 -1.28
C SER A 92 -2.98 -31.98 -1.84
N GLY A 93 -2.68 -31.01 -0.97
CA GLY A 93 -2.37 -29.62 -1.34
C GLY A 93 -0.99 -29.40 -1.97
N VAL A 94 -0.18 -30.45 -2.13
CA VAL A 94 1.16 -30.38 -2.73
C VAL A 94 1.17 -31.21 -4.02
N SER A 95 1.53 -30.59 -5.16
CA SER A 95 1.62 -31.29 -6.45
C SER A 95 3.01 -31.87 -6.71
N ASN A 96 4.04 -31.03 -6.66
CA ASN A 96 5.43 -31.43 -6.94
C ASN A 96 6.35 -31.11 -5.75
N ARG A 97 7.43 -31.90 -5.60
CA ARG A 97 8.50 -31.62 -4.62
C ARG A 97 9.88 -31.79 -5.23
N VAL A 98 10.80 -30.94 -4.81
CA VAL A 98 12.21 -31.03 -5.13
C VAL A 98 12.98 -31.09 -3.81
N SER A 99 13.62 -32.23 -3.55
CA SER A 99 14.40 -32.52 -2.35
C SER A 99 15.65 -33.33 -2.71
N PRO A 100 16.62 -33.50 -1.79
CA PRO A 100 17.76 -34.39 -2.03
C PRO A 100 17.37 -35.86 -2.31
N PHE A 101 16.14 -36.25 -1.99
CA PHE A 101 15.62 -37.61 -2.18
C PHE A 101 14.77 -37.74 -3.45
N THR A 102 14.47 -36.64 -4.15
CA THR A 102 13.71 -36.64 -5.41
C THR A 102 14.49 -36.09 -6.60
N VAL A 103 15.50 -35.26 -6.37
CA VAL A 103 16.44 -34.84 -7.43
C VAL A 103 17.10 -36.07 -8.05
N ARG A 104 17.11 -36.10 -9.38
CA ARG A 104 17.69 -37.19 -10.16
C ARG A 104 19.17 -36.96 -10.45
N THR A 105 19.93 -38.04 -10.48
CA THR A 105 21.26 -38.12 -11.07
C THR A 105 21.13 -38.95 -12.34
N ILE A 106 21.60 -38.39 -13.46
CA ILE A 106 21.58 -39.07 -14.76
C ILE A 106 22.97 -39.65 -15.00
N THR A 107 23.07 -40.96 -15.04
CA THR A 107 24.33 -41.70 -15.21
C THR A 107 24.19 -42.75 -16.30
N SER A 108 25.30 -43.31 -16.76
CA SER A 108 25.27 -44.54 -17.54
C SER A 108 25.76 -45.72 -16.71
N THR A 109 24.93 -46.75 -16.63
CA THR A 109 25.23 -48.03 -15.97
C THR A 109 25.08 -49.13 -17.01
N GLU A 110 26.14 -49.91 -17.25
CA GLU A 110 26.16 -51.01 -18.22
C GLU A 110 25.72 -50.60 -19.66
N GLY A 111 26.00 -49.35 -20.07
CA GLY A 111 25.64 -48.83 -21.38
C GLY A 111 24.19 -48.38 -21.52
N MET A 112 23.41 -48.38 -20.43
CA MET A 112 22.05 -47.83 -20.36
C MET A 112 22.03 -46.54 -19.53
N MET A 113 21.18 -45.59 -19.91
CA MET A 113 20.95 -44.37 -19.13
C MET A 113 20.07 -44.69 -17.92
N THR A 114 20.54 -44.36 -16.72
CA THR A 114 19.80 -44.51 -15.47
C THR A 114 19.53 -43.13 -14.85
N ALA A 115 18.29 -42.93 -14.38
CA ALA A 115 17.83 -41.68 -13.74
C ALA A 115 17.39 -41.96 -12.29
N ASP A 116 18.37 -42.14 -11.42
CA ASP A 116 18.15 -42.55 -10.04
C ASP A 116 18.08 -41.34 -9.10
N PRO A 117 17.33 -41.41 -7.98
CA PRO A 117 17.38 -40.37 -6.96
C PRO A 117 18.80 -40.20 -6.41
N LEU A 118 19.23 -38.96 -6.24
CA LEU A 118 20.56 -38.59 -5.73
C LEU A 118 20.90 -39.30 -4.41
N ILE A 119 19.93 -39.41 -3.49
CA ILE A 119 20.10 -40.16 -2.24
C ILE A 119 19.08 -41.29 -2.18
N MET A 120 19.41 -42.46 -2.75
CA MET A 120 18.62 -43.68 -2.54
C MET A 120 18.74 -44.20 -1.09
N GLN A 121 19.99 -44.42 -0.66
CA GLN A 121 20.34 -44.92 0.66
C GLN A 121 21.18 -43.88 1.41
N ILE A 122 20.85 -43.65 2.67
CA ILE A 122 21.58 -42.70 3.51
C ILE A 122 22.93 -43.35 3.89
N PRO A 123 24.07 -42.68 3.61
CA PRO A 123 25.38 -43.19 3.99
C PRO A 123 25.52 -43.47 5.48
N SER A 124 26.33 -44.48 5.81
CA SER A 124 26.66 -44.84 7.19
C SER A 124 28.11 -44.52 7.54
N ASP A 125 29.00 -44.52 6.55
CA ASP A 125 30.45 -44.35 6.75
C ASP A 125 30.98 -43.00 6.23
N PRO A 126 32.04 -42.44 6.83
CA PRO A 126 32.59 -41.15 6.42
C PRO A 126 33.08 -41.08 4.96
N GLU A 127 33.57 -42.19 4.42
CA GLU A 127 34.02 -42.26 3.01
C GLU A 127 32.83 -42.13 2.04
N GLU A 128 31.71 -42.79 2.33
CA GLU A 128 30.47 -42.68 1.55
C GLU A 128 29.92 -41.24 1.58
N PHE A 129 30.04 -40.55 2.72
CA PHE A 129 29.68 -39.13 2.81
C PHE A 129 30.58 -38.22 1.96
N ALA A 130 31.84 -38.57 1.79
CA ALA A 130 32.75 -37.83 0.91
C ALA A 130 32.36 -38.02 -0.56
N VAL A 131 32.01 -39.24 -0.98
CA VAL A 131 31.50 -39.54 -2.32
C VAL A 131 30.20 -38.79 -2.58
N LEU A 132 29.23 -38.88 -1.67
CA LEU A 132 27.96 -38.15 -1.79
C LEU A 132 28.17 -36.64 -1.91
N LYS A 133 29.13 -36.08 -1.16
CA LYS A 133 29.48 -34.66 -1.25
C LYS A 133 29.96 -34.29 -2.66
N ASP A 134 30.82 -35.11 -3.25
CA ASP A 134 31.33 -34.86 -4.61
C ASP A 134 30.22 -35.00 -5.65
N GLU A 135 29.33 -35.99 -5.52
CA GLU A 135 28.13 -36.15 -6.36
C GLU A 135 27.21 -34.92 -6.29
N ILE A 136 26.95 -34.40 -5.09
CA ILE A 136 26.14 -33.18 -4.90
C ILE A 136 26.79 -31.98 -5.61
N LEU A 137 28.10 -31.81 -5.49
CA LEU A 137 28.81 -30.66 -6.08
C LEU A 137 28.87 -30.71 -7.60
N GLN A 138 28.86 -31.91 -8.18
CA GLN A 138 28.87 -32.15 -9.62
C GLN A 138 27.46 -32.12 -10.23
N ASN A 139 26.42 -32.50 -9.48
CA ASN A 139 25.05 -32.51 -9.96
C ASN A 139 24.45 -31.09 -9.95
N ARG A 140 24.19 -30.56 -11.16
CA ARG A 140 23.63 -29.21 -11.35
C ARG A 140 22.21 -29.02 -10.84
N PHE A 141 21.43 -30.09 -10.70
CA PHE A 141 20.08 -30.06 -10.14
C PHE A 141 20.08 -30.23 -8.62
N ALA A 142 21.24 -30.59 -8.04
CA ALA A 142 21.44 -30.74 -6.61
C ALA A 142 22.05 -29.48 -5.96
N ARG A 143 23.20 -29.04 -6.50
CA ARG A 143 24.02 -27.97 -5.94
C ARG A 143 23.30 -26.63 -5.95
N ASP A 144 23.23 -26.00 -4.79
CA ASP A 144 22.59 -24.69 -4.56
C ASP A 144 21.11 -24.66 -5.01
N ILE A 145 20.46 -25.83 -5.09
CA ILE A 145 19.02 -26.00 -5.39
C ILE A 145 18.35 -26.77 -4.25
N VAL A 146 18.90 -27.91 -3.86
CA VAL A 146 18.42 -28.72 -2.73
C VAL A 146 19.44 -28.84 -1.61
N ILE A 147 20.74 -28.72 -1.90
CA ILE A 147 21.81 -28.71 -0.91
C ILE A 147 22.77 -27.56 -1.23
N SER A 148 23.11 -26.74 -0.24
CA SER A 148 24.07 -25.65 -0.43
C SER A 148 25.48 -26.17 -0.68
N SER A 149 26.24 -25.48 -1.52
CA SER A 149 27.64 -25.79 -1.85
C SER A 149 28.57 -25.91 -0.61
N ASP A 150 28.26 -25.19 0.47
CA ASP A 150 28.97 -25.28 1.75
C ASP A 150 28.54 -26.45 2.66
N MET A 151 27.55 -27.25 2.24
CA MET A 151 26.99 -28.41 2.96
C MET A 151 26.40 -28.08 4.34
N THR A 152 26.06 -26.82 4.60
CA THR A 152 25.46 -26.39 5.88
C THR A 152 23.93 -26.25 5.80
N SER A 153 23.34 -26.37 4.62
CA SER A 153 21.90 -26.17 4.41
C SER A 153 21.30 -27.13 3.38
N VAL A 154 20.10 -27.63 3.67
CA VAL A 154 19.28 -28.42 2.73
C VAL A 154 17.92 -27.74 2.58
N SER A 155 17.33 -27.77 1.39
CA SER A 155 15.96 -27.32 1.17
C SER A 155 15.07 -28.44 0.63
N ILE A 156 13.82 -28.46 1.09
CA ILE A 156 12.71 -29.14 0.45
C ILE A 156 11.83 -28.05 -0.17
N THR A 157 11.68 -28.06 -1.48
CA THR A 157 10.77 -27.17 -2.21
C THR A 157 9.50 -27.92 -2.55
N ALA A 158 8.34 -27.39 -2.19
CA ALA A 158 7.03 -27.97 -2.50
C ALA A 158 6.19 -26.95 -3.28
N THR A 159 5.57 -27.38 -4.37
CA THR A 159 4.63 -26.54 -5.14
C THR A 159 3.22 -26.70 -4.58
N ILE A 160 2.58 -25.58 -4.23
CA ILE A 160 1.23 -25.58 -3.67
C ILE A 160 0.20 -25.56 -4.79
N ASN A 161 -0.75 -26.48 -4.75
CA ASN A 161 -1.85 -26.56 -5.70
C ASN A 161 -3.16 -26.01 -5.11
N GLN A 162 -4.23 -25.99 -5.91
CA GLN A 162 -5.54 -25.46 -5.48
C GLN A 162 -6.49 -26.53 -4.88
N ALA A 163 -6.03 -27.78 -4.67
CA ALA A 163 -6.87 -28.85 -4.15
C ALA A 163 -7.34 -28.59 -2.71
N GLU A 164 -6.54 -27.88 -1.93
CA GLU A 164 -6.89 -27.41 -0.59
C GLU A 164 -6.60 -25.90 -0.43
N PRO A 165 -7.25 -25.21 0.53
CA PRO A 165 -6.90 -23.83 0.84
C PRO A 165 -5.43 -23.71 1.28
N GLU A 166 -4.68 -22.80 0.66
CA GLU A 166 -3.25 -22.52 0.93
C GLU A 166 -2.91 -22.51 2.43
N LYS A 167 -3.71 -21.78 3.23
CA LYS A 167 -3.53 -21.69 4.69
C LYS A 167 -3.59 -23.04 5.40
N ALA A 168 -4.49 -23.93 4.97
CA ALA A 168 -4.64 -25.26 5.58
C ALA A 168 -3.44 -26.14 5.23
N THR A 169 -2.96 -26.08 3.98
CA THR A 169 -1.78 -26.81 3.53
C THR A 169 -0.53 -26.37 4.30
N ILE A 170 -0.30 -25.06 4.45
CA ILE A 170 0.85 -24.56 5.22
C ILE A 170 0.78 -25.00 6.70
N GLN A 171 -0.40 -24.95 7.32
CA GLN A 171 -0.58 -25.41 8.70
C GLN A 171 -0.26 -26.91 8.86
N LYS A 172 -0.59 -27.73 7.86
CA LYS A 172 -0.22 -29.15 7.86
C LYS A 172 1.31 -29.30 7.75
N ILE A 173 1.96 -28.55 6.87
CA ILE A 173 3.44 -28.54 6.75
C ILE A 173 4.08 -28.14 8.09
N ASP A 174 3.62 -27.06 8.72
CA ASP A 174 4.11 -26.62 10.03
C ASP A 174 3.94 -27.71 11.11
N SER A 175 2.82 -28.44 11.07
CA SER A 175 2.56 -29.53 12.01
C SER A 175 3.50 -30.72 11.80
N ILE A 176 3.82 -31.06 10.54
CA ILE A 176 4.80 -32.11 10.19
C ILE A 176 6.20 -31.69 10.66
N ILE A 177 6.59 -30.44 10.44
CA ILE A 177 7.89 -29.94 10.91
C ILE A 177 7.96 -30.00 12.44
N SER A 178 6.90 -29.57 13.13
CA SER A 178 6.85 -29.53 14.60
C SER A 178 6.79 -30.93 15.24
N SER A 179 6.26 -31.93 14.54
CA SER A 179 6.17 -33.31 15.05
C SER A 179 7.51 -34.06 15.00
N HIS A 180 8.47 -33.56 14.23
CA HIS A 180 9.79 -34.15 14.10
C HIS A 180 10.80 -33.34 14.92
N ALA A 181 11.36 -33.95 15.96
CA ALA A 181 12.38 -33.31 16.80
C ALA A 181 13.78 -33.49 16.19
N GLY A 182 14.54 -32.40 16.06
CA GLY A 182 15.90 -32.42 15.51
C GLY A 182 16.78 -31.31 16.08
N LYS A 183 18.10 -31.43 15.86
CA LYS A 183 19.09 -30.39 16.21
C LYS A 183 19.19 -29.29 15.15
N ALA A 184 18.84 -29.61 13.90
CA ALA A 184 18.89 -28.66 12.79
C ALA A 184 17.84 -27.55 13.00
N GLU A 185 18.26 -26.31 12.76
CA GLU A 185 17.37 -25.16 12.72
C GLU A 185 16.51 -25.26 11.44
N VAL A 186 15.18 -25.17 11.57
CA VAL A 186 14.26 -25.20 10.43
C VAL A 186 13.68 -23.82 10.19
N LEU A 187 13.86 -23.32 8.97
CA LEU A 187 13.32 -22.06 8.49
C LEU A 187 12.36 -22.34 7.34
N THR A 188 11.23 -21.64 7.31
CA THR A 188 10.24 -21.77 6.26
C THR A 188 10.07 -20.47 5.50
N GLY A 189 9.96 -20.56 4.18
CA GLY A 189 9.88 -19.40 3.30
C GLY A 189 9.16 -19.68 1.99
N GLY A 190 9.21 -18.72 1.08
CA GLY A 190 8.41 -18.68 -0.14
C GLY A 190 7.17 -17.80 -0.01
N LEU A 191 6.57 -17.46 -1.15
CA LEU A 191 5.45 -16.51 -1.24
C LEU A 191 4.24 -16.91 -0.36
N PRO A 192 3.82 -18.19 -0.26
CA PRO A 192 2.69 -18.57 0.59
C PRO A 192 2.93 -18.28 2.07
N TYR A 193 4.14 -18.54 2.60
CA TYR A 193 4.49 -18.21 3.99
C TYR A 193 4.52 -16.69 4.23
N ILE A 194 5.02 -15.91 3.25
CA ILE A 194 4.98 -14.44 3.28
C ILE A 194 3.53 -13.96 3.37
N ARG A 195 2.65 -14.43 2.47
CA ARG A 195 1.22 -14.05 2.45
C ARG A 195 0.53 -14.39 3.77
N GLN A 196 0.77 -15.56 4.34
CA GLN A 196 0.19 -15.96 5.61
C GLN A 196 0.64 -15.06 6.77
N HIS A 197 1.93 -14.70 6.83
CA HIS A 197 2.46 -13.78 7.83
C HIS A 197 1.88 -12.37 7.66
N ILE A 198 1.78 -11.87 6.42
CA ILE A 198 1.11 -10.61 6.11
C ILE A 198 -0.34 -10.65 6.62
N MET A 199 -1.11 -11.70 6.34
CA MET A 199 -2.50 -11.82 6.83
C MET A 199 -2.57 -11.79 8.35
N LYS A 200 -1.65 -12.48 9.04
CA LYS A 200 -1.60 -12.52 10.50
C LYS A 200 -1.29 -11.14 11.08
N ASP A 201 -0.29 -10.46 10.54
CA ASP A 201 0.12 -9.13 10.98
C ASP A 201 -0.96 -8.08 10.68
N VAL A 202 -1.56 -8.09 9.49
CA VAL A 202 -2.65 -7.16 9.13
C VAL A 202 -3.86 -7.33 10.03
N ASN A 203 -4.28 -8.57 10.30
CA ASN A 203 -5.41 -8.82 11.20
C ASN A 203 -5.10 -8.41 12.64
N ARG A 204 -3.88 -8.68 13.13
CA ARG A 204 -3.43 -8.23 14.44
C ARG A 204 -3.42 -6.71 14.53
N ASP A 205 -2.85 -6.05 13.53
CA ASP A 205 -2.73 -4.60 13.47
C ASP A 205 -4.13 -3.95 13.39
N ALA A 206 -5.08 -4.53 12.67
CA ALA A 206 -6.48 -4.08 12.67
C ALA A 206 -7.12 -4.16 14.06
N LEU A 207 -6.91 -5.27 14.78
CA LEU A 207 -7.48 -5.49 16.12
C LEU A 207 -6.81 -4.65 17.21
N ILE A 208 -5.55 -4.24 17.03
CA ILE A 208 -4.78 -3.50 18.04
C ILE A 208 -4.71 -2.01 17.72
N LEU A 209 -4.28 -1.64 16.51
CA LEU A 209 -3.99 -0.26 16.15
C LEU A 209 -5.27 0.58 16.01
N VAL A 210 -6.36 0.03 15.45
CA VAL A 210 -7.61 0.79 15.28
C VAL A 210 -8.22 1.18 16.64
N PRO A 211 -8.38 0.27 17.62
CA PRO A 211 -8.85 0.65 18.96
C PRO A 211 -7.92 1.62 19.68
N ILE A 212 -6.59 1.45 19.56
CA ILE A 212 -5.63 2.40 20.14
C ILE A 212 -5.78 3.78 19.51
N ALA A 213 -5.95 3.87 18.18
CA ALA A 213 -6.18 5.13 17.49
C ALA A 213 -7.47 5.81 17.94
N LEU A 214 -8.57 5.06 18.09
CA LEU A 214 -9.84 5.58 18.64
C LEU A 214 -9.69 6.04 20.09
N PHE A 215 -8.97 5.28 20.92
CA PHE A 215 -8.73 5.64 22.31
C PHE A 215 -7.89 6.90 22.44
N LEU A 216 -6.80 6.98 21.67
CA LEU A 216 -5.91 8.14 21.63
C LEU A 216 -6.63 9.39 21.10
N MET A 217 -7.46 9.23 20.08
CA MET A 217 -8.36 10.27 19.61
C MET A 217 -9.32 10.75 20.71
N LEU A 218 -9.92 9.83 21.47
CA LEU A 218 -10.82 10.14 22.57
C LEU A 218 -10.10 10.93 23.68
N ILE A 219 -8.83 10.58 24.00
CA ILE A 219 -7.98 11.36 24.89
C ILE A 219 -7.77 12.77 24.34
N VAL A 220 -7.37 12.92 23.08
CA VAL A 220 -7.13 14.23 22.48
C VAL A 220 -8.40 15.09 22.49
N LEU A 221 -9.55 14.51 22.14
CA LEU A 221 -10.84 15.19 22.23
C LEU A 221 -11.18 15.59 23.67
N LYS A 222 -10.93 14.71 24.65
CA LYS A 222 -11.17 14.99 26.07
C LYS A 222 -10.30 16.14 26.58
N LEU A 223 -9.03 16.19 26.21
CA LEU A 223 -8.12 17.28 26.58
C LEU A 223 -8.57 18.63 25.98
N ASN A 224 -9.13 18.61 24.77
CA ASN A 224 -9.56 19.83 24.07
C ASN A 224 -10.95 20.32 24.49
N LEU A 225 -11.95 19.43 24.52
CA LEU A 225 -13.35 19.77 24.74
C LEU A 225 -13.78 19.71 26.20
N LYS A 226 -12.98 19.06 27.07
CA LYS A 226 -13.12 18.89 28.54
C LYS A 226 -14.37 18.15 29.02
N ASP A 227 -15.54 18.39 28.43
CA ASP A 227 -16.81 17.75 28.78
C ASP A 227 -17.04 16.48 27.96
N TRP A 228 -17.40 15.38 28.62
CA TRP A 228 -17.67 14.09 27.98
C TRP A 228 -18.79 14.16 26.94
N ARG A 229 -19.83 14.99 27.15
CA ARG A 229 -20.90 15.13 26.16
C ARG A 229 -20.41 15.80 24.88
N SER A 230 -19.53 16.79 25.03
CA SER A 230 -18.89 17.48 23.92
C SER A 230 -17.92 16.56 23.17
N VAL A 231 -17.25 15.64 23.87
CA VAL A 231 -16.36 14.63 23.30
C VAL A 231 -17.13 13.57 22.51
N LEU A 232 -18.25 13.07 23.06
CA LEU A 232 -18.99 11.97 22.46
C LEU A 232 -19.65 12.34 21.13
N MET A 233 -20.06 13.60 20.93
CA MET A 233 -20.68 14.05 19.66
C MET A 233 -19.78 13.80 18.43
N PRO A 234 -18.58 14.40 18.32
CA PRO A 234 -17.70 14.18 17.18
C PRO A 234 -17.14 12.75 17.16
N PHE A 235 -16.90 12.14 18.32
CA PHE A 235 -16.43 10.76 18.40
C PHE A 235 -17.44 9.76 17.81
N SER A 236 -18.75 9.92 18.08
CA SER A 236 -19.78 9.05 17.49
C SER A 236 -19.88 9.21 15.97
N VAL A 237 -19.66 10.42 15.44
CA VAL A 237 -19.62 10.64 13.98
C VAL A 237 -18.48 9.85 13.35
N VAL A 238 -17.31 9.85 13.99
CA VAL A 238 -16.15 9.08 13.53
C VAL A 238 -16.44 7.57 13.59
N LEU A 239 -17.02 7.08 14.67
CA LEU A 239 -17.37 5.68 14.82
C LEU A 239 -18.35 5.22 13.73
N PHE A 240 -19.43 5.98 13.51
CA PHE A 240 -20.44 5.62 12.51
C PHE A 240 -19.95 5.77 11.08
N SER A 241 -19.21 6.83 10.75
CA SER A 241 -18.63 7.00 9.42
C SER A 241 -17.58 5.94 9.10
N THR A 242 -16.77 5.54 10.09
CA THR A 242 -15.83 4.41 9.95
C THR A 242 -16.59 3.11 9.73
N ALA A 243 -17.62 2.83 10.52
CA ALA A 243 -18.44 1.63 10.38
C ALA A 243 -19.12 1.53 9.01
N ILE A 244 -19.71 2.63 8.52
CA ILE A 244 -20.32 2.71 7.18
C ILE A 244 -19.27 2.38 6.12
N CYS A 245 -18.10 3.00 6.21
CA CYS A 245 -17.03 2.81 5.26
C CYS A 245 -16.51 1.36 5.24
N THR A 246 -16.23 0.76 6.39
CA THR A 246 -15.75 -0.63 6.45
C THR A 246 -16.84 -1.64 6.10
N GLY A 247 -18.09 -1.39 6.49
CA GLY A 247 -19.23 -2.26 6.18
C GLY A 247 -19.61 -2.27 4.71
N MET A 248 -19.21 -1.26 3.93
CA MET A 248 -19.40 -1.24 2.47
C MET A 248 -18.53 -2.26 1.73
N ILE A 249 -17.40 -2.67 2.30
CA ILE A 249 -16.44 -3.57 1.65
C ILE A 249 -17.07 -4.93 1.30
N PRO A 250 -17.68 -5.66 2.25
CA PRO A 250 -18.37 -6.90 1.94
C PRO A 250 -19.64 -6.67 1.10
N LEU A 251 -20.31 -5.53 1.23
CA LEU A 251 -21.51 -5.19 0.45
C LEU A 251 -21.21 -4.99 -1.04
N LEU A 252 -20.04 -4.46 -1.38
CA LEU A 252 -19.56 -4.30 -2.76
C LEU A 252 -18.90 -5.58 -3.31
N GLY A 253 -18.84 -6.66 -2.53
CA GLY A 253 -18.14 -7.90 -2.89
C GLY A 253 -16.62 -7.74 -2.95
N TRP A 254 -16.07 -6.69 -2.32
CA TRP A 254 -14.63 -6.46 -2.30
C TRP A 254 -13.97 -7.22 -1.16
N LYS A 255 -12.70 -7.58 -1.38
CA LYS A 255 -11.84 -8.11 -0.34
C LYS A 255 -11.02 -6.98 0.28
N MET A 256 -10.77 -7.08 1.58
CA MET A 256 -9.85 -6.21 2.33
C MET A 256 -8.43 -6.41 1.82
N SER A 257 -7.84 -5.36 1.25
CA SER A 257 -6.41 -5.33 0.96
C SER A 257 -5.61 -4.90 2.20
N ILE A 258 -4.29 -5.06 2.18
CA ILE A 258 -3.37 -4.51 3.20
C ILE A 258 -3.59 -3.00 3.34
N ILE A 259 -3.83 -2.32 2.21
CA ILE A 259 -3.99 -0.87 2.13
C ILE A 259 -5.34 -0.41 2.67
N SER A 260 -6.37 -1.27 2.60
CA SER A 260 -7.70 -1.00 3.17
C SER A 260 -7.66 -0.80 4.69
N LEU A 261 -6.61 -1.27 5.38
CA LEU A 261 -6.39 -1.02 6.81
C LEU A 261 -6.17 0.49 7.13
N LEU A 262 -5.73 1.28 6.15
CA LEU A 262 -5.54 2.72 6.33
C LEU A 262 -6.88 3.45 6.43
N VAL A 263 -7.95 2.91 5.85
CA VAL A 263 -9.26 3.59 5.76
C VAL A 263 -9.84 3.98 7.11
N PRO A 264 -9.95 3.08 8.12
CA PRO A 264 -10.37 3.48 9.46
C PRO A 264 -9.52 4.59 10.07
N VAL A 265 -8.20 4.55 9.90
CA VAL A 265 -7.29 5.54 10.47
C VAL A 265 -7.43 6.90 9.78
N ILE A 266 -7.60 6.91 8.46
CA ILE A 266 -7.92 8.11 7.69
C ILE A 266 -9.22 8.74 8.20
N LEU A 267 -10.26 7.93 8.44
CA LEU A 267 -11.55 8.39 8.94
C LEU A 267 -11.47 8.96 10.35
N ILE A 268 -10.72 8.30 11.24
CA ILE A 268 -10.42 8.80 12.59
C ILE A 268 -9.80 10.20 12.54
N ALA A 269 -8.87 10.41 11.62
CA ALA A 269 -8.19 11.69 11.47
C ALA A 269 -9.09 12.77 10.84
N VAL A 270 -9.81 12.45 9.75
CA VAL A 270 -10.52 13.44 8.95
C VAL A 270 -11.92 13.76 9.48
N ALA A 271 -12.70 12.75 9.85
CA ALA A 271 -14.12 12.92 10.19
C ALA A 271 -14.33 13.79 11.45
N ASN A 272 -13.34 13.83 12.33
CA ASN A 272 -13.41 14.57 13.58
C ASN A 272 -13.43 16.09 13.40
N ASN A 273 -12.77 16.57 12.35
CA ASN A 273 -12.44 17.98 12.17
C ASN A 273 -13.71 18.84 12.19
N TYR A 274 -14.72 18.43 11.43
CA TYR A 274 -16.00 19.13 11.30
C TYR A 274 -16.72 19.23 12.64
N GLY A 275 -16.73 18.14 13.40
CA GLY A 275 -17.37 18.07 14.70
C GLY A 275 -16.67 18.91 15.77
N ILE A 276 -15.34 18.93 15.78
CA ILE A 276 -14.56 19.79 16.70
C ILE A 276 -14.93 21.26 16.48
N TYR A 277 -14.96 21.74 15.23
CA TYR A 277 -15.31 23.14 14.93
C TYR A 277 -16.71 23.50 15.43
N LEU A 278 -17.70 22.66 15.16
CA LEU A 278 -19.09 22.90 15.58
C LEU A 278 -19.23 22.90 17.11
N VAL A 279 -18.65 21.91 17.79
CA VAL A 279 -18.77 21.78 19.24
C VAL A 279 -18.01 22.90 19.96
N THR A 280 -16.80 23.25 19.50
CA THR A 280 -16.03 24.36 20.06
C THR A 280 -16.79 25.68 19.91
N ARG A 281 -17.35 25.93 18.72
CA ARG A 281 -18.14 27.15 18.48
C ARG A 281 -19.42 27.19 19.29
N PHE A 282 -20.07 26.05 19.49
CA PHE A 282 -21.22 25.94 20.38
C PHE A 282 -20.84 26.28 21.83
N GLN A 283 -19.70 25.80 22.33
CA GLN A 283 -19.20 26.15 23.67
C GLN A 283 -18.94 27.67 23.79
N GLU A 284 -18.40 28.32 22.76
CA GLU A 284 -18.21 29.78 22.73
C GLU A 284 -19.53 30.56 22.76
N ILE A 285 -20.52 30.15 21.95
CA ILE A 285 -21.84 30.80 21.91
C ILE A 285 -22.55 30.66 23.25
N LYS A 286 -22.52 29.46 23.84
CA LYS A 286 -23.10 29.17 25.16
C LYS A 286 -22.50 30.05 26.26
N GLN A 287 -21.23 30.41 26.17
CA GLN A 287 -20.56 31.27 27.16
C GLN A 287 -20.86 32.76 26.97
N ARG A 288 -21.19 33.22 25.75
CA ARG A 288 -21.50 34.63 25.46
C ARG A 288 -22.93 35.03 25.81
N LYS A 289 -23.87 34.08 25.82
CA LYS A 289 -25.30 34.34 26.02
C LYS A 289 -25.85 33.44 27.12
N ASP A 290 -26.10 34.00 28.30
CA ASP A 290 -26.65 33.29 29.46
C ASP A 290 -28.13 32.85 29.26
N GLU A 291 -28.88 33.41 28.29
CA GLU A 291 -30.35 33.22 28.21
C GLU A 291 -30.94 33.06 26.79
N ALA A 292 -30.13 32.78 25.75
CA ALA A 292 -30.69 32.61 24.41
C ALA A 292 -31.53 31.33 24.28
N ALA A 293 -32.71 31.40 23.64
CA ALA A 293 -33.50 30.22 23.30
C ALA A 293 -32.64 29.20 22.50
N PRO A 294 -32.74 27.88 22.77
CA PRO A 294 -31.90 26.86 22.12
C PRO A 294 -31.93 26.92 20.59
N GLY A 295 -33.08 27.31 20.00
CA GLY A 295 -33.22 27.51 18.55
C GLY A 295 -32.41 28.68 17.99
N ASN A 296 -32.27 29.77 18.75
CA ASN A 296 -31.49 30.94 18.32
C ASN A 296 -29.98 30.66 18.37
N MET A 297 -29.51 29.93 19.39
CA MET A 297 -28.12 29.45 19.43
C MET A 297 -27.81 28.54 18.24
N LEU A 298 -28.74 27.63 17.91
CA LEU A 298 -28.59 26.73 16.78
C LEU A 298 -28.56 27.49 15.44
N LYS A 299 -29.38 28.54 15.29
CA LYS A 299 -29.40 29.41 14.10
C LYS A 299 -28.08 30.16 13.94
N GLU A 300 -27.50 30.66 15.02
CA GLU A 300 -26.18 31.33 15.01
C GLU A 300 -25.05 30.34 14.68
N LEU A 301 -25.08 29.13 15.26
CA LEU A 301 -24.10 28.08 14.97
C LEU A 301 -24.12 27.68 13.49
N THR A 302 -25.31 27.33 12.99
CA THR A 302 -25.49 26.87 11.60
C THR A 302 -25.21 27.98 10.59
N GLY A 303 -25.56 29.23 10.89
CA GLY A 303 -25.27 30.36 10.01
C GLY A 303 -23.78 30.72 9.89
N SER A 304 -22.96 30.36 10.88
CA SER A 304 -21.53 30.75 10.91
C SER A 304 -20.57 29.70 10.36
N LEU A 305 -20.86 28.40 10.50
CA LEU A 305 -19.90 27.32 10.18
C LEU A 305 -20.34 26.35 9.08
N ASN A 306 -21.61 26.32 8.68
CA ASN A 306 -22.06 25.31 7.72
C ASN A 306 -21.39 25.42 6.35
N MET A 307 -21.20 26.63 5.81
CA MET A 307 -20.52 26.82 4.52
C MET A 307 -19.02 26.46 4.57
N PRO A 308 -18.23 26.93 5.56
CA PRO A 308 -16.85 26.49 5.74
C PRO A 308 -16.70 24.97 5.80
N ILE A 309 -17.56 24.32 6.58
CA ILE A 309 -17.52 22.86 6.78
C ILE A 309 -17.94 22.14 5.51
N LEU A 310 -18.98 22.62 4.81
CA LEU A 310 -19.42 22.05 3.54
C LEU A 310 -18.30 22.11 2.49
N PHE A 311 -17.65 23.26 2.33
CA PHE A 311 -16.58 23.43 1.35
C PHE A 311 -15.35 22.61 1.68
N SER A 312 -14.93 22.61 2.95
CA SER A 312 -13.87 21.74 3.48
C SER A 312 -14.17 20.26 3.19
N GLY A 313 -15.37 19.80 3.53
CA GLY A 313 -15.79 18.43 3.24
C GLY A 313 -15.80 18.08 1.75
N LEU A 314 -16.33 18.96 0.90
CA LEU A 314 -16.34 18.74 -0.56
C LEU A 314 -14.93 18.69 -1.16
N THR A 315 -14.01 19.55 -0.70
CA THR A 315 -12.62 19.51 -1.16
C THR A 315 -11.90 18.26 -0.69
N THR A 316 -12.18 17.78 0.52
CA THR A 316 -11.61 16.54 1.04
C THR A 316 -12.11 15.33 0.28
N ILE A 317 -13.41 15.26 -0.01
CA ILE A 317 -14.02 14.24 -0.87
C ILE A 317 -13.35 14.26 -2.25
N ALA A 318 -13.23 15.43 -2.87
CA ALA A 318 -12.64 15.56 -4.19
C ALA A 318 -11.15 15.18 -4.23
N GLY A 319 -10.36 15.58 -3.23
CA GLY A 319 -8.95 15.21 -3.11
C GLY A 319 -8.76 13.70 -2.97
N ILE A 320 -9.56 13.05 -2.12
CA ILE A 320 -9.52 11.59 -1.92
C ILE A 320 -10.03 10.84 -3.16
N LEU A 321 -11.09 11.33 -3.83
CA LEU A 321 -11.58 10.76 -5.09
C LEU A 321 -10.54 10.85 -6.21
N GLY A 322 -9.53 11.70 -6.09
CA GLY A 322 -8.37 11.69 -6.99
C GLY A 322 -7.66 10.33 -7.05
N LEU A 323 -7.81 9.48 -6.04
CA LEU A 323 -7.32 8.10 -6.06
C LEU A 323 -8.00 7.21 -7.13
N LEU A 324 -9.18 7.58 -7.63
CA LEU A 324 -9.83 6.89 -8.76
C LEU A 324 -8.97 6.95 -10.03
N ALA A 325 -8.18 8.00 -10.17
CA ALA A 325 -7.27 8.21 -11.28
C ALA A 325 -6.05 7.26 -11.21
N HIS A 326 -5.78 6.64 -10.05
CA HIS A 326 -4.67 5.70 -9.91
C HIS A 326 -4.92 4.41 -10.70
N SER A 327 -3.86 3.77 -11.18
CA SER A 327 -3.86 2.50 -11.92
C SER A 327 -4.14 1.24 -11.08
N ILE A 328 -3.89 1.27 -9.77
CA ILE A 328 -3.94 0.08 -8.91
C ILE A 328 -5.32 -0.04 -8.27
N ILE A 329 -5.85 -1.26 -8.19
CA ILE A 329 -7.22 -1.52 -7.74
C ILE A 329 -7.46 -1.04 -6.29
N PRO A 330 -6.58 -1.38 -5.32
CA PRO A 330 -6.84 -0.99 -3.93
C PRO A 330 -6.83 0.52 -3.71
N ALA A 331 -6.05 1.28 -4.49
CA ALA A 331 -6.06 2.74 -4.43
C ALA A 331 -7.45 3.30 -4.76
N ARG A 332 -8.05 2.83 -5.86
CA ARG A 332 -9.39 3.24 -6.27
C ARG A 332 -10.43 2.87 -5.21
N GLN A 333 -10.34 1.65 -4.68
CA GLN A 333 -11.23 1.19 -3.61
C GLN A 333 -11.11 2.06 -2.36
N VAL A 334 -9.89 2.32 -1.87
CA VAL A 334 -9.63 3.21 -0.74
C VAL A 334 -10.16 4.63 -1.01
N GLY A 335 -10.01 5.14 -2.22
CA GLY A 335 -10.59 6.42 -2.64
C GLY A 335 -12.11 6.45 -2.50
N ILE A 336 -12.81 5.45 -3.02
CA ILE A 336 -14.29 5.35 -2.92
C ILE A 336 -14.73 5.20 -1.47
N LEU A 337 -14.09 4.30 -0.73
CA LEU A 337 -14.40 4.01 0.67
C LEU A 337 -14.21 5.28 1.52
N ALA A 338 -13.01 5.87 1.49
CA ALA A 338 -12.70 7.04 2.29
C ALA A 338 -13.57 8.25 1.89
N ALA A 339 -13.83 8.47 0.59
CA ALA A 339 -14.75 9.52 0.15
C ALA A 339 -16.18 9.30 0.66
N THR A 340 -16.66 8.06 0.69
CA THR A 340 -17.99 7.73 1.22
C THR A 340 -18.05 7.96 2.73
N GLY A 341 -17.02 7.51 3.46
CA GLY A 341 -16.91 7.76 4.89
C GLY A 341 -16.84 9.26 5.23
N VAL A 342 -16.05 10.05 4.49
CA VAL A 342 -15.99 11.52 4.67
C VAL A 342 -17.32 12.17 4.31
N THR A 343 -18.02 11.69 3.28
CA THR A 343 -19.38 12.15 2.94
C THR A 343 -20.35 11.88 4.07
N ALA A 344 -20.33 10.67 4.65
CA ALA A 344 -21.15 10.33 5.81
C ALA A 344 -20.80 11.23 7.02
N ALA A 345 -19.51 11.42 7.29
CA ALA A 345 -19.03 12.30 8.35
C ALA A 345 -19.47 13.76 8.16
N LEU A 346 -19.45 14.26 6.92
CA LEU A 346 -19.89 15.62 6.57
C LEU A 346 -21.39 15.78 6.80
N ILE A 347 -22.20 14.85 6.30
CA ILE A 347 -23.67 14.85 6.49
C ILE A 347 -24.01 14.77 7.97
N MET A 348 -23.38 13.86 8.71
CA MET A 348 -23.58 13.73 10.16
C MET A 348 -23.09 14.97 10.92
N SER A 349 -21.99 15.60 10.50
CA SER A 349 -21.54 16.83 11.14
C SER A 349 -22.52 17.98 10.94
N LEU A 350 -23.12 18.10 9.76
CA LEU A 350 -24.10 19.16 9.46
C LEU A 350 -25.49 18.89 10.05
N LEU A 351 -25.91 17.63 10.20
CA LEU A 351 -27.26 17.27 10.65
C LEU A 351 -27.29 16.65 12.04
N TYR A 352 -26.46 15.64 12.29
CA TYR A 352 -26.48 14.84 13.52
C TYR A 352 -25.92 15.61 14.72
N ILE A 353 -24.75 16.26 14.60
CA ILE A 353 -24.16 17.03 15.71
C ILE A 353 -25.10 18.16 16.18
N PRO A 354 -25.66 19.02 15.30
CA PRO A 354 -26.56 20.08 15.74
C PRO A 354 -27.87 19.52 16.31
N SER A 355 -28.34 18.35 15.84
CA SER A 355 -29.47 17.64 16.43
C SER A 355 -29.18 17.16 17.86
N MET A 356 -27.99 16.61 18.11
CA MET A 356 -27.54 16.22 19.46
C MET A 356 -27.43 17.44 20.40
N ILE A 357 -26.89 18.55 19.89
CA ILE A 357 -26.82 19.81 20.65
C ILE A 357 -28.23 20.28 21.03
N TYR A 358 -29.17 20.30 20.07
CA TYR A 358 -30.55 20.71 20.32
C TYR A 358 -31.29 19.77 21.29
N ALA A 359 -31.01 18.46 21.23
CA ALA A 359 -31.58 17.47 22.16
C ALA A 359 -31.23 17.75 23.63
N GLN A 360 -30.14 18.48 23.91
CA GLN A 360 -29.71 18.85 25.27
C GLN A 360 -30.46 20.05 25.86
N LYS A 361 -31.52 20.55 25.18
CA LYS A 361 -32.34 21.72 25.55
C LYS A 361 -32.76 21.83 27.03
N GLY A 362 -32.94 20.72 27.73
CA GLY A 362 -33.36 20.69 29.15
C GLY A 362 -32.25 20.88 30.19
N ARG A 363 -30.96 20.83 29.80
CA ARG A 363 -29.81 20.91 30.73
C ARG A 363 -28.82 22.02 30.35
N LEU A 364 -29.26 23.01 29.58
CA LEU A 364 -28.44 24.14 29.14
C LEU A 364 -28.07 25.11 30.26
N ARG A 365 -28.78 25.06 31.41
CA ARG A 365 -28.42 25.78 32.64
C ARG A 365 -27.34 25.00 33.41
N ALA A 366 -26.06 25.37 33.27
CA ALA A 366 -25.01 24.94 34.20
C ALA A 366 -23.85 25.95 34.27
N LYS A 367 -23.35 26.14 35.51
CA LYS A 367 -22.41 27.13 36.06
C LYS A 367 -21.27 27.62 35.15
N LYS A 368 -20.97 28.92 35.26
CA LYS A 368 -19.75 29.59 34.76
C LYS A 368 -18.50 28.79 35.13
N GLN A 369 -17.93 28.06 34.18
CA GLN A 369 -16.54 27.64 34.27
C GLN A 369 -15.70 28.73 33.62
N PRO A 370 -14.71 29.32 34.32
CA PRO A 370 -13.80 30.26 33.69
C PRO A 370 -13.01 29.52 32.61
N VAL A 371 -13.15 29.95 31.35
CA VAL A 371 -12.19 29.58 30.32
C VAL A 371 -10.90 30.29 30.67
N ARG A 372 -10.02 29.59 31.40
CA ARG A 372 -8.58 29.86 31.33
C ARG A 372 -8.20 29.65 29.86
N GLN A 373 -8.23 30.72 29.07
CA GLN A 373 -7.49 30.74 27.81
C GLN A 373 -6.07 30.41 28.20
N ASN A 374 -5.49 29.33 27.66
CA ASN A 374 -4.09 29.02 27.90
C ASN A 374 -3.27 30.24 27.47
N PHE A 375 -2.81 31.02 28.45
CA PHE A 375 -2.19 32.32 28.25
C PHE A 375 -1.00 32.18 27.28
N ILE A 376 -0.27 31.08 27.43
CA ILE A 376 0.87 30.66 26.60
C ILE A 376 0.49 30.58 25.10
N PHE A 377 -0.61 29.89 24.75
CA PHE A 377 -1.04 29.72 23.36
C PHE A 377 -1.44 31.05 22.73
N LYS A 378 -2.15 31.90 23.48
CA LYS A 378 -2.55 33.24 23.04
C LYS A 378 -1.32 34.12 22.77
N THR A 379 -0.37 34.15 23.71
CA THR A 379 0.86 34.94 23.57
C THR A 379 1.71 34.46 22.40
N TRP A 380 1.79 33.14 22.16
CA TRP A 380 2.53 32.58 21.03
C TRP A 380 1.90 32.94 19.68
N LEU A 381 0.58 32.75 19.53
CA LEU A 381 -0.15 33.12 18.30
C LEU A 381 -0.08 34.62 18.02
N ASP A 382 -0.15 35.46 19.06
CA ASP A 382 -0.02 36.91 18.93
C ASP A 382 1.39 37.30 18.45
N LYS A 383 2.45 36.72 19.04
CA LYS A 383 3.83 36.92 18.58
C LYS A 383 3.99 36.47 17.13
N LEU A 384 3.52 35.28 16.78
CA LEU A 384 3.59 34.75 15.42
C LEU A 384 2.90 35.68 14.41
N SER A 385 1.68 36.12 14.72
CA SER A 385 0.93 37.06 13.87
C SER A 385 1.67 38.39 13.68
N SER A 386 2.37 38.87 14.72
CA SER A 386 3.14 40.11 14.64
C SER A 386 4.36 39.97 13.71
N VAL A 387 5.04 38.82 13.73
CA VAL A 387 6.17 38.53 12.84
C VAL A 387 5.69 38.42 11.40
N ILE A 388 4.57 37.72 11.16
CA ILE A 388 3.98 37.56 9.82
C ILE A 388 3.61 38.92 9.21
N VAL A 389 3.01 39.81 10.00
CA VAL A 389 2.64 41.15 9.54
C VAL A 389 3.88 42.03 9.26
N LYS A 390 4.93 41.93 10.08
CA LYS A 390 6.15 42.75 9.92
C LYS A 390 7.06 42.28 8.77
N HIS A 391 7.18 40.98 8.54
CA HIS A 391 8.17 40.42 7.62
C HIS A 391 7.62 39.36 6.65
N PRO A 392 6.52 39.61 5.91
CA PRO A 392 5.89 38.60 5.05
C PRO A 392 6.82 38.11 3.93
N GLY A 393 7.66 38.98 3.36
CA GLY A 393 8.60 38.60 2.29
C GLY A 393 9.70 37.64 2.75
N ARG A 394 10.25 37.82 3.95
CA ARG A 394 11.30 36.93 4.50
C ARG A 394 10.74 35.53 4.78
N ILE A 395 9.50 35.46 5.24
CA ILE A 395 8.80 34.18 5.46
C ILE A 395 8.63 33.43 4.14
N ILE A 396 8.18 34.11 3.09
CA ILE A 396 8.02 33.50 1.76
C ILE A 396 9.36 32.97 1.24
N ILE A 397 10.44 33.75 1.35
CA ILE A 397 11.79 33.31 0.96
C ILE A 397 12.24 32.08 1.76
N GLY A 398 11.96 32.04 3.07
CA GLY A 398 12.25 30.88 3.91
C GLY A 398 11.54 29.62 3.43
N PHE A 399 10.23 29.70 3.16
CA PHE A 399 9.46 28.57 2.61
C PHE A 399 9.94 28.14 1.23
N VAL A 400 10.31 29.09 0.35
CA VAL A 400 10.88 28.78 -0.97
C VAL A 400 12.21 28.05 -0.80
N SER A 401 13.09 28.51 0.09
CA SER A 401 14.39 27.88 0.35
C SER A 401 14.24 26.44 0.85
N VAL A 402 13.33 26.22 1.82
CA VAL A 402 13.02 24.87 2.31
C VAL A 402 12.45 24.00 1.19
N THR A 403 11.53 24.53 0.38
CA THR A 403 10.97 23.80 -0.77
C THR A 403 12.05 23.39 -1.77
N VAL A 404 13.01 24.26 -2.08
CA VAL A 404 14.12 23.94 -3.00
C VAL A 404 15.03 22.85 -2.44
N ILE A 405 15.36 22.91 -1.15
CA ILE A 405 16.17 21.87 -0.49
C ILE A 405 15.48 20.50 -0.59
N PHE A 406 14.18 20.44 -0.27
CA PHE A 406 13.43 19.18 -0.38
C PHE A 406 13.20 18.75 -1.83
N ALA A 407 13.05 19.68 -2.78
CA ALA A 407 12.96 19.34 -4.20
C ALA A 407 14.22 18.60 -4.69
N PHE A 408 15.40 18.96 -4.18
CA PHE A 408 16.63 18.20 -4.46
C PHE A 408 16.55 16.76 -3.91
N GLY A 409 15.95 16.56 -2.74
CA GLY A 409 15.73 15.25 -2.14
C GLY A 409 14.94 14.28 -3.05
N ILE A 410 14.03 14.80 -3.88
CA ILE A 410 13.23 13.99 -4.82
C ILE A 410 14.11 13.19 -5.79
N THR A 411 15.33 13.67 -6.10
CA THR A 411 16.25 12.95 -7.00
C THR A 411 16.77 11.63 -6.42
N PHE A 412 16.66 11.42 -5.11
CA PHE A 412 17.06 10.18 -4.42
C PHE A 412 15.89 9.22 -4.18
N LEU A 413 14.71 9.50 -4.75
CA LEU A 413 13.50 8.72 -4.49
C LEU A 413 13.54 7.36 -5.20
N GLY A 414 13.46 6.28 -4.42
CA GLY A 414 13.38 4.89 -4.91
C GLY A 414 11.95 4.32 -4.87
N ILE A 415 11.77 3.12 -5.41
CA ILE A 415 10.49 2.38 -5.40
C ILE A 415 10.73 0.99 -4.85
N GLU A 416 9.85 0.56 -3.95
CA GLU A 416 9.89 -0.74 -3.32
C GLU A 416 8.64 -1.54 -3.69
N THR A 417 8.85 -2.73 -4.23
CA THR A 417 7.80 -3.70 -4.58
C THR A 417 8.08 -5.09 -4.03
N ASN A 418 9.27 -5.33 -3.46
CA ASN A 418 9.61 -6.60 -2.85
C ASN A 418 8.97 -6.69 -1.45
N GLN A 419 8.04 -7.65 -1.30
CA GLN A 419 7.32 -7.87 -0.05
C GLN A 419 8.23 -8.26 1.12
N GLU A 420 9.34 -8.92 0.82
CA GLU A 420 10.31 -9.38 1.82
C GLU A 420 10.95 -8.19 2.52
N ASN A 421 11.15 -7.06 1.83
CA ASN A 421 11.76 -5.84 2.37
C ASN A 421 10.82 -5.10 3.34
N TYR A 422 9.52 -5.43 3.37
CA TYR A 422 8.58 -4.83 4.32
C TYR A 422 8.69 -5.39 5.75
N PHE A 423 9.38 -6.52 5.91
CA PHE A 423 9.63 -7.14 7.21
C PHE A 423 10.95 -6.65 7.80
N PRO A 424 11.03 -6.41 9.12
CA PRO A 424 12.30 -6.12 9.78
C PRO A 424 13.32 -7.26 9.60
N LYS A 425 14.62 -6.93 9.53
CA LYS A 425 15.72 -7.91 9.36
C LYS A 425 15.74 -9.07 10.37
N LYS A 426 15.16 -8.87 11.56
CA LYS A 426 15.06 -9.91 12.62
C LYS A 426 13.81 -10.79 12.51
N ASN A 427 12.94 -10.56 11.53
CA ASN A 427 11.73 -11.35 11.35
C ASN A 427 12.09 -12.72 10.73
N PRO A 428 11.51 -13.83 11.19
CA PRO A 428 11.78 -15.17 10.63
C PRO A 428 11.57 -15.26 9.12
N VAL A 429 10.52 -14.61 8.60
CA VAL A 429 10.23 -14.57 7.15
C VAL A 429 11.38 -13.90 6.40
N ARG A 430 11.88 -12.77 6.94
CA ARG A 430 12.99 -12.03 6.33
C ARG A 430 14.29 -12.83 6.33
N MET A 431 14.59 -13.48 7.45
CA MET A 431 15.77 -14.34 7.58
C MET A 431 15.73 -15.54 6.64
N ALA A 432 14.55 -16.18 6.50
CA ALA A 432 14.36 -17.28 5.56
C ALA A 432 14.55 -16.81 4.11
N SER A 433 13.95 -15.68 3.72
CA SER A 433 14.14 -15.10 2.39
C SER A 433 15.59 -14.75 2.08
N ASP A 434 16.31 -14.11 3.01
CA ASP A 434 17.73 -13.78 2.83
C ASP A 434 18.58 -15.07 2.65
N LEU A 435 18.23 -16.17 3.32
CA LEU A 435 18.87 -17.47 3.16
C LEU A 435 18.52 -18.13 1.81
N ILE A 436 17.25 -18.11 1.40
CA ILE A 436 16.78 -18.61 0.10
C ILE A 436 17.51 -17.88 -1.04
N ASN A 437 17.57 -16.56 -0.97
CA ASN A 437 18.17 -15.72 -2.00
C ASN A 437 19.69 -15.93 -2.10
N SER A 438 20.38 -16.16 -0.96
CA SER A 438 21.84 -16.32 -0.94
C SER A 438 22.33 -17.75 -1.23
N LYS A 439 21.56 -18.78 -0.89
CA LYS A 439 22.00 -20.19 -1.00
C LYS A 439 21.24 -21.04 -2.00
N PHE A 440 20.02 -20.65 -2.37
CA PHE A 440 19.12 -21.47 -3.18
C PHE A 440 18.53 -20.71 -4.39
N GLY A 441 19.18 -19.61 -4.77
CA GLY A 441 18.88 -18.83 -5.97
C GLY A 441 17.58 -18.01 -5.95
N GLY A 442 16.89 -17.93 -4.82
CA GLY A 442 15.72 -17.07 -4.65
C GLY A 442 14.36 -17.75 -4.87
N SER A 443 13.28 -17.08 -4.46
CA SER A 443 11.90 -17.60 -4.60
C SER A 443 11.01 -16.87 -5.60
N GLN A 444 11.47 -15.75 -6.18
CA GLN A 444 10.72 -15.01 -7.20
C GLN A 444 11.18 -15.42 -8.60
N THR A 445 10.25 -15.50 -9.54
CA THR A 445 10.51 -16.10 -10.85
C THR A 445 10.16 -15.19 -12.03
N VAL A 446 10.98 -15.29 -13.08
CA VAL A 446 10.64 -14.91 -14.46
C VAL A 446 10.45 -16.21 -15.23
N SER A 447 9.38 -16.29 -16.02
CA SER A 447 9.01 -17.47 -16.79
C SER A 447 9.04 -17.16 -18.27
N VAL A 448 9.68 -18.02 -19.06
CA VAL A 448 9.70 -17.93 -20.52
C VAL A 448 9.13 -19.23 -21.09
N MET A 449 8.00 -19.14 -21.78
CA MET A 449 7.42 -20.26 -22.50
C MET A 449 7.76 -20.15 -23.98
N ILE A 450 8.26 -21.22 -24.56
CA ILE A 450 8.62 -21.36 -25.97
C ILE A 450 7.68 -22.41 -26.60
N GLU A 451 6.92 -22.03 -27.63
CA GLU A 451 5.98 -22.89 -28.34
C GLU A 451 6.53 -23.25 -29.73
N GLY A 452 6.75 -24.54 -29.98
CA GLY A 452 7.35 -25.11 -31.20
C GLY A 452 7.72 -26.59 -30.99
N ASP A 453 8.24 -27.28 -32.00
CA ASP A 453 8.77 -28.65 -31.80
C ASP A 453 10.08 -28.55 -31.00
N ILE A 454 10.02 -28.83 -29.70
CA ILE A 454 11.16 -28.64 -28.79
C ILE A 454 12.32 -29.58 -29.16
N LYS A 455 12.03 -30.67 -29.87
CA LYS A 455 13.05 -31.60 -30.37
C LYS A 455 13.82 -31.02 -31.56
N GLU A 456 13.38 -29.92 -32.16
CA GLU A 456 14.10 -29.28 -33.25
C GLU A 456 15.42 -28.68 -32.72
N PRO A 457 16.58 -29.04 -33.29
CA PRO A 457 17.88 -28.59 -32.78
C PRO A 457 18.03 -27.07 -32.74
N GLU A 458 17.43 -26.34 -33.68
CA GLU A 458 17.48 -24.87 -33.70
C GLU A 458 16.76 -24.26 -32.48
N ILE A 459 15.61 -24.83 -32.09
CA ILE A 459 14.85 -24.41 -30.91
C ILE A 459 15.59 -24.81 -29.63
N MET A 460 16.04 -26.07 -29.52
CA MET A 460 16.76 -26.54 -28.33
C MET A 460 18.07 -25.79 -28.09
N ASN A 461 18.86 -25.52 -29.15
CA ASN A 461 20.05 -24.68 -29.04
C ASN A 461 19.69 -23.23 -28.72
N GLY A 462 18.55 -22.73 -29.20
CA GLY A 462 18.01 -21.42 -28.81
C GLY A 462 17.73 -21.32 -27.30
N ILE A 463 17.05 -22.33 -26.76
CA ILE A 463 16.79 -22.47 -25.31
C ILE A 463 18.11 -22.56 -24.55
N ASP A 464 19.05 -23.38 -25.02
CA ASP A 464 20.35 -23.56 -24.38
C ASP A 464 21.17 -22.27 -24.30
N ARG A 465 21.27 -21.52 -25.41
CA ARG A 465 21.94 -20.21 -25.44
C ARG A 465 21.28 -19.22 -24.48
N LEU A 466 19.94 -19.22 -24.42
CA LEU A 466 19.20 -18.38 -23.49
C LEU A 466 19.53 -18.76 -22.04
N THR A 467 19.47 -20.06 -21.71
CA THR A 467 19.76 -20.57 -20.36
C THR A 467 21.16 -20.17 -19.90
N GLN A 468 22.18 -20.50 -20.69
CA GLN A 468 23.58 -20.20 -20.34
C GLN A 468 23.81 -18.69 -20.16
N ARG A 469 23.18 -17.87 -21.02
CA ARG A 469 23.32 -16.42 -20.92
C ARG A 469 22.72 -15.89 -19.62
N LEU A 470 21.51 -16.35 -19.27
CA LEU A 470 20.81 -15.93 -18.05
C LEU A 470 21.51 -16.40 -16.78
N GLU A 471 22.11 -17.60 -16.76
CA GLU A 471 22.88 -18.11 -15.62
C GLU A 471 24.09 -17.23 -15.27
N THR A 472 24.68 -16.53 -16.24
CA THR A 472 25.81 -15.63 -16.03
C THR A 472 25.43 -14.23 -15.58
N MET A 473 24.13 -13.90 -15.51
CA MET A 473 23.68 -12.56 -15.16
C MET A 473 23.68 -12.32 -13.65
N ASP A 474 24.18 -11.16 -13.24
CA ASP A 474 24.09 -10.71 -11.84
C ASP A 474 22.63 -10.62 -11.38
N GLY A 475 22.33 -11.23 -10.22
CA GLY A 475 21.00 -11.22 -9.61
C GLY A 475 20.05 -12.31 -10.13
N VAL A 476 20.49 -13.13 -11.10
CA VAL A 476 19.89 -14.44 -11.40
C VAL A 476 20.49 -15.47 -10.43
N GLY A 477 19.65 -16.32 -9.87
CA GLY A 477 20.07 -17.39 -8.96
C GLY A 477 20.24 -18.72 -9.68
N ASN A 478 19.14 -19.23 -10.23
CA ASN A 478 19.14 -20.47 -11.02
C ASN A 478 18.24 -20.31 -12.23
N VAL A 479 18.57 -21.02 -13.30
CA VAL A 479 17.70 -21.18 -14.47
C VAL A 479 17.36 -22.67 -14.57
N PHE A 480 16.09 -23.00 -14.78
CA PHE A 480 15.61 -24.36 -15.00
C PHE A 480 15.06 -24.46 -16.41
N SER A 481 15.61 -25.35 -17.21
CA SER A 481 15.24 -25.53 -18.61
C SER A 481 15.50 -26.96 -19.08
N ILE A 482 14.72 -27.39 -20.07
CA ILE A 482 14.90 -28.72 -20.67
C ILE A 482 16.27 -28.91 -21.34
N SER A 483 16.91 -27.83 -21.82
CA SER A 483 18.25 -27.92 -22.42
C SER A 483 19.32 -28.37 -21.42
N GLN A 484 19.20 -27.99 -20.14
CA GLN A 484 20.11 -28.47 -19.10
C GLN A 484 19.96 -29.97 -18.89
N ALA A 485 18.73 -30.50 -18.94
CA ALA A 485 18.49 -31.93 -18.80
C ALA A 485 19.10 -32.70 -19.99
N VAL A 486 18.93 -32.20 -21.22
CA VAL A 486 19.56 -32.79 -22.43
C VAL A 486 21.09 -32.80 -22.33
N ARG A 487 21.69 -31.73 -21.79
CA ARG A 487 23.15 -31.68 -21.53
C ARG A 487 23.60 -32.73 -20.52
N GLU A 488 22.84 -32.92 -19.43
CA GLU A 488 23.15 -33.96 -18.43
C GLU A 488 22.94 -35.38 -19.00
N MET A 489 21.92 -35.60 -19.82
CA MET A 489 21.75 -36.84 -20.59
C MET A 489 22.95 -37.10 -21.51
N SER A 490 23.46 -36.07 -22.17
CA SER A 490 24.66 -36.16 -23.00
C SER A 490 25.90 -36.56 -22.19
N LYS A 491 26.10 -36.00 -21.01
CA LYS A 491 27.21 -36.40 -20.11
C LYS A 491 27.10 -37.83 -19.61
N ALA A 492 25.90 -38.36 -19.50
CA ALA A 492 25.69 -39.75 -19.10
C ALA A 492 26.11 -40.72 -20.20
N ILE A 493 25.82 -40.40 -21.47
CA ILE A 493 26.12 -41.30 -22.61
C ILE A 493 27.56 -41.17 -23.10
N TYR A 494 28.10 -39.95 -23.12
CA TYR A 494 29.41 -39.66 -23.69
C TYR A 494 30.46 -39.45 -22.61
N THR A 495 31.73 -39.71 -22.95
CA THR A 495 32.89 -39.43 -22.10
C THR A 495 33.46 -38.04 -22.38
N GLU A 496 34.17 -37.42 -21.43
CA GLU A 496 34.76 -36.07 -21.60
C GLU A 496 35.66 -35.92 -22.84
N SER A 497 36.24 -37.02 -23.33
CA SER A 497 37.06 -37.04 -24.54
C SER A 497 36.26 -37.02 -25.85
N GLU A 498 34.96 -37.32 -25.81
CA GLU A 498 34.09 -37.38 -26.98
C GLU A 498 33.47 -36.01 -27.30
N ASN A 499 33.37 -35.68 -28.59
CA ASN A 499 32.90 -34.38 -29.07
C ASN A 499 31.45 -34.06 -28.66
N MET A 500 30.65 -35.07 -28.31
CA MET A 500 29.25 -34.92 -27.91
C MET A 500 29.03 -34.78 -26.39
N TYR A 501 30.09 -34.77 -25.58
CA TYR A 501 29.99 -34.56 -24.13
C TYR A 501 29.55 -33.13 -23.80
N ASP A 502 28.54 -33.00 -22.92
CA ASP A 502 27.91 -31.72 -22.54
C ASP A 502 27.52 -30.89 -23.77
N ARG A 503 26.78 -31.49 -24.71
CA ARG A 503 26.27 -30.81 -25.91
C ARG A 503 24.85 -31.22 -26.25
N ILE A 504 24.15 -30.32 -26.94
CA ILE A 504 22.85 -30.61 -27.53
C ILE A 504 23.05 -31.38 -28.84
N PRO A 505 22.34 -32.49 -29.09
CA PRO A 505 22.38 -33.20 -30.37
C PRO A 505 22.03 -32.30 -31.57
N GLU A 506 22.71 -32.52 -32.71
CA GLU A 506 22.55 -31.71 -33.92
C GLU A 506 21.32 -32.09 -34.77
N THR A 507 20.65 -33.21 -34.44
CA THR A 507 19.49 -33.72 -35.17
C THR A 507 18.28 -33.88 -34.26
N ARG A 508 17.09 -33.70 -34.84
CA ARG A 508 15.82 -33.89 -34.14
C ARG A 508 15.68 -35.30 -33.55
N ASP A 509 16.09 -36.31 -34.32
CA ASP A 509 16.04 -37.70 -33.88
C ASP A 509 17.03 -37.97 -32.74
N GLY A 510 18.19 -37.30 -32.72
CA GLY A 510 19.13 -37.39 -31.61
C GLY A 510 18.57 -36.84 -30.29
N ILE A 511 17.84 -35.71 -30.34
CA ILE A 511 17.15 -35.17 -29.16
C ILE A 511 16.00 -36.09 -28.74
N ALA A 512 15.23 -36.61 -29.71
CA ALA A 512 14.17 -37.57 -29.42
C ALA A 512 14.68 -38.84 -28.74
N GLN A 513 15.81 -39.38 -29.21
CA GLN A 513 16.46 -40.55 -28.65
C GLN A 513 16.93 -40.30 -27.20
N MET A 514 17.46 -39.12 -26.89
CA MET A 514 17.81 -38.76 -25.51
C MET A 514 16.61 -38.83 -24.57
N PHE A 515 15.46 -38.27 -24.99
CA PHE A 515 14.23 -38.33 -24.21
C PHE A 515 13.69 -39.76 -24.09
N GLU A 516 13.77 -40.57 -25.14
CA GLU A 516 13.37 -41.97 -25.10
C GLU A 516 14.23 -42.76 -24.11
N LEU A 517 15.56 -42.63 -24.18
CA LEU A 517 16.50 -43.28 -23.27
C LEU A 517 16.26 -42.85 -21.81
N TYR A 518 15.98 -41.57 -21.56
CA TYR A 518 15.61 -41.11 -20.23
C TYR A 518 14.31 -41.76 -19.76
N ASN A 519 13.25 -41.73 -20.57
CA ASN A 519 11.93 -42.25 -20.22
C ASN A 519 11.92 -43.78 -20.00
N MET A 520 12.94 -44.51 -20.45
CA MET A 520 13.09 -45.94 -20.15
C MET A 520 13.43 -46.22 -18.69
N SER A 521 14.06 -45.30 -17.97
CA SER A 521 14.48 -45.48 -16.57
C SER A 521 13.96 -44.40 -15.61
N GLY A 522 13.76 -43.17 -16.08
CA GLY A 522 13.25 -42.03 -15.33
C GLY A 522 11.72 -41.92 -15.32
N ASP A 523 11.22 -40.93 -14.61
CA ASP A 523 9.79 -40.61 -14.58
C ASP A 523 9.47 -39.56 -15.65
N PRO A 524 8.52 -39.80 -16.57
CA PRO A 524 8.11 -38.81 -17.57
C PRO A 524 7.67 -37.47 -16.96
N ASP A 525 7.19 -37.47 -15.71
CA ASP A 525 6.75 -36.26 -15.00
C ASP A 525 7.92 -35.44 -14.43
N ASP A 526 9.16 -35.97 -14.41
CA ASP A 526 10.35 -35.26 -13.92
C ASP A 526 10.57 -33.93 -14.67
N PHE A 527 10.14 -33.83 -15.93
CA PHE A 527 10.27 -32.62 -16.77
C PHE A 527 8.99 -31.80 -16.89
N SER A 528 7.90 -32.15 -16.21
CA SER A 528 6.58 -31.50 -16.34
C SER A 528 6.59 -29.98 -16.08
N GLN A 529 7.55 -29.47 -15.30
CA GLN A 529 7.72 -28.03 -15.06
C GLN A 529 8.60 -27.33 -16.11
N MET A 530 9.33 -28.07 -16.94
CA MET A 530 10.27 -27.58 -17.96
C MET A 530 9.75 -27.81 -19.38
N MET A 531 8.88 -28.79 -19.61
CA MET A 531 8.35 -29.15 -20.92
C MET A 531 7.02 -29.89 -20.76
N ASN A 532 6.09 -29.66 -21.70
CA ASN A 532 4.86 -30.43 -21.73
C ASN A 532 5.10 -31.84 -22.30
N LEU A 533 4.20 -32.79 -21.99
CA LEU A 533 4.32 -34.19 -22.42
C LEU A 533 4.40 -34.37 -23.94
N ASP A 534 3.78 -33.46 -24.70
CA ASP A 534 3.79 -33.49 -26.17
C ASP A 534 5.10 -32.96 -26.79
N ASN A 535 6.01 -32.40 -25.99
CA ASN A 535 7.25 -31.74 -26.45
C ASN A 535 7.01 -30.58 -27.43
N THR A 536 5.86 -29.90 -27.32
CA THR A 536 5.48 -28.75 -28.16
C THR A 536 5.64 -27.42 -27.45
N ARG A 537 5.88 -27.44 -26.13
CA ARG A 537 6.07 -26.28 -25.29
C ARG A 537 7.16 -26.54 -24.27
N ALA A 538 8.15 -25.67 -24.24
CA ALA A 538 9.18 -25.65 -23.21
C ALA A 538 8.99 -24.43 -22.30
N HIS A 539 9.40 -24.59 -21.05
CA HIS A 539 9.40 -23.56 -20.03
C HIS A 539 10.81 -23.38 -19.47
N VAL A 540 11.32 -22.17 -19.61
CA VAL A 540 12.55 -21.72 -18.96
C VAL A 540 12.14 -20.90 -17.75
N LEU A 541 12.37 -21.45 -16.56
CA LEU A 541 12.07 -20.83 -15.29
C LEU A 541 13.33 -20.21 -14.70
N VAL A 542 13.35 -18.90 -14.55
CA VAL A 542 14.47 -18.13 -14.01
C VAL A 542 14.14 -17.72 -12.59
N ARG A 543 14.90 -18.20 -11.60
CA ARG A 543 14.81 -17.74 -10.21
C ARG A 543 15.71 -16.54 -9.98
N MET A 544 15.18 -15.53 -9.32
CA MET A 544 15.85 -14.27 -9.05
C MET A 544 16.42 -14.30 -7.63
N SER A 545 17.76 -14.31 -7.52
CA SER A 545 18.46 -14.17 -6.23
C SER A 545 18.40 -12.72 -5.73
N ASN A 546 18.31 -11.76 -6.65
CA ASN A 546 18.01 -10.35 -6.33
C ASN A 546 16.85 -9.82 -7.20
N PRO A 547 15.60 -9.88 -6.71
CA PRO A 547 14.41 -9.49 -7.47
C PRO A 547 14.17 -7.97 -7.49
N ASP A 548 15.22 -7.19 -7.71
CA ASP A 548 15.11 -5.74 -7.90
C ASP A 548 14.52 -5.42 -9.27
N ASN A 549 13.68 -4.38 -9.34
CA ASN A 549 13.04 -3.95 -10.58
C ASN A 549 14.04 -3.67 -11.72
N LYS A 550 15.25 -3.20 -11.39
CA LYS A 550 16.31 -2.97 -12.38
C LYS A 550 16.81 -4.30 -12.96
N THR A 551 17.20 -5.24 -12.09
CA THR A 551 17.68 -6.58 -12.46
C THR A 551 16.66 -7.31 -13.33
N ILE A 552 15.38 -7.26 -12.96
CA ILE A 552 14.31 -7.92 -13.72
C ILE A 552 14.16 -7.29 -15.11
N ASN A 553 14.29 -5.96 -15.24
CA ASN A 553 14.27 -5.30 -16.55
C ASN A 553 15.49 -5.65 -17.40
N ASP A 554 16.67 -5.77 -16.80
CA ASP A 554 17.89 -6.20 -17.48
C ASP A 554 17.73 -7.64 -18.01
N VAL A 555 17.19 -8.55 -17.18
CA VAL A 555 16.84 -9.93 -17.58
C VAL A 555 15.78 -9.94 -18.70
N LYS A 556 14.70 -9.15 -18.60
CA LYS A 556 13.70 -9.03 -19.67
C LYS A 556 14.31 -8.54 -20.98
N SER A 557 15.24 -7.59 -20.91
CA SER A 557 15.94 -7.08 -22.09
C SER A 557 16.83 -8.15 -22.73
N GLU A 558 17.57 -8.91 -21.91
CA GLU A 558 18.42 -10.00 -22.39
C GLU A 558 17.59 -11.13 -23.02
N ILE A 559 16.49 -11.54 -22.39
CA ILE A 559 15.51 -12.48 -22.98
C ILE A 559 15.06 -11.94 -24.34
N SER A 560 14.64 -10.68 -24.41
CA SER A 560 14.14 -10.06 -25.65
C SER A 560 15.19 -10.02 -26.78
N SER A 561 16.48 -9.96 -26.46
CA SER A 561 17.55 -10.08 -27.45
C SER A 561 17.80 -11.52 -27.90
N CYS A 562 17.87 -12.47 -26.97
CA CYS A 562 18.18 -13.87 -27.27
C CYS A 562 17.06 -14.56 -28.07
N ILE A 563 15.80 -14.17 -27.86
CA ILE A 563 14.65 -14.82 -28.50
C ILE A 563 14.49 -14.50 -29.99
N LYS A 564 15.13 -13.43 -30.50
CA LYS A 564 15.01 -13.02 -31.91
C LYS A 564 15.55 -14.05 -32.91
N GLY A 565 16.37 -14.99 -32.46
CA GLY A 565 16.95 -16.06 -33.28
C GLY A 565 16.37 -17.45 -33.00
N ILE A 566 15.21 -17.54 -32.35
CA ILE A 566 14.53 -18.81 -32.08
C ILE A 566 13.27 -18.85 -32.97
N PRO A 567 13.11 -19.85 -33.87
CA PRO A 567 11.96 -19.95 -34.76
C PRO A 567 10.72 -20.50 -34.03
N ALA A 568 10.30 -19.83 -32.95
CA ALA A 568 9.22 -20.27 -32.07
C ALA A 568 8.40 -19.08 -31.55
N GLN A 569 7.16 -19.32 -31.15
CA GLN A 569 6.37 -18.31 -30.45
C GLN A 569 6.81 -18.27 -28.98
N ILE A 570 7.16 -17.09 -28.47
CA ILE A 570 7.73 -16.95 -27.13
C ILE A 570 6.87 -16.02 -26.28
N THR A 571 6.55 -16.48 -25.08
CA THR A 571 5.75 -15.75 -24.09
C THR A 571 6.59 -15.55 -22.83
N VAL A 572 6.70 -14.31 -22.34
CA VAL A 572 7.44 -13.98 -21.12
C VAL A 572 6.47 -13.50 -20.04
N GLY A 573 6.56 -14.10 -18.86
CA GLY A 573 5.73 -13.79 -17.70
C GLY A 573 6.47 -14.09 -16.39
N GLY A 574 5.72 -14.41 -15.35
CA GLY A 574 6.23 -14.72 -14.01
C GLY A 574 5.98 -13.58 -13.02
N TYR A 575 5.99 -13.94 -11.73
CA TYR A 575 5.66 -13.03 -10.63
C TYR A 575 6.55 -11.79 -10.60
N ALA A 576 7.86 -11.95 -10.85
CA ALA A 576 8.82 -10.85 -10.85
C ALA A 576 8.50 -9.81 -11.95
N VAL A 577 8.03 -10.28 -13.12
CA VAL A 577 7.60 -9.41 -14.23
C VAL A 577 6.35 -8.61 -13.85
N ILE A 578 5.36 -9.26 -13.22
CA ILE A 578 4.17 -8.59 -12.71
C ILE A 578 4.55 -7.51 -11.69
N MET A 579 5.46 -7.79 -10.77
CA MET A 579 5.90 -6.82 -9.76
C MET A 579 6.63 -5.62 -10.37
N THR A 580 7.40 -5.82 -11.43
CA THR A 580 8.09 -4.73 -12.15
C THR A 580 7.11 -3.83 -12.90
N ASP A 581 6.10 -4.40 -13.55
CA ASP A 581 5.03 -3.64 -14.19
C ASP A 581 4.11 -2.95 -13.17
N PHE A 582 3.92 -3.58 -12.00
CA PHE A 582 3.23 -2.99 -10.86
C PHE A 582 4.01 -1.77 -10.33
N ALA A 583 5.33 -1.86 -10.18
CA ALA A 583 6.18 -0.73 -9.79
C ALA A 583 6.00 0.46 -10.76
N SER A 584 6.07 0.19 -12.06
CA SER A 584 5.84 1.19 -13.11
C SER A 584 4.43 1.79 -13.03
N SER A 585 3.43 0.96 -12.71
CA SER A 585 2.05 1.38 -12.53
C SER A 585 1.87 2.25 -11.30
N ILE A 586 2.59 2.01 -10.20
CA ILE A 586 2.62 2.87 -9.02
C ILE A 586 3.11 4.26 -9.41
N ILE A 587 4.25 4.40 -10.08
CA ILE A 587 4.80 5.71 -10.48
C ILE A 587 3.80 6.48 -11.36
N LYS A 588 3.33 5.84 -12.44
CA LYS A 588 2.44 6.49 -13.41
C LYS A 588 1.11 6.88 -12.74
N GLY A 589 0.54 5.96 -11.95
CA GLY A 589 -0.68 6.20 -11.18
C GLY A 589 -0.51 7.32 -10.16
N GLN A 590 0.67 7.41 -9.54
CA GLN A 590 1.00 8.43 -8.56
C GLN A 590 1.07 9.82 -9.17
N VAL A 591 1.82 10.00 -10.27
CA VAL A 591 1.92 11.28 -10.97
C VAL A 591 0.54 11.73 -11.47
N PHE A 592 -0.21 10.83 -12.11
CA PHE A 592 -1.52 11.16 -12.67
C PHE A 592 -2.54 11.52 -11.58
N SER A 593 -2.64 10.72 -10.51
CA SER A 593 -3.56 11.00 -9.40
C SER A 593 -3.20 12.27 -8.64
N LEU A 594 -1.91 12.55 -8.44
CA LEU A 594 -1.41 13.77 -7.81
C LEU A 594 -1.77 15.03 -8.60
N VAL A 595 -1.48 15.04 -9.91
CA VAL A 595 -1.79 16.17 -10.79
C VAL A 595 -3.29 16.38 -10.87
N PHE A 596 -4.05 15.30 -11.04
CA PHE A 596 -5.51 15.34 -11.07
C PHE A 596 -6.08 15.94 -9.77
N ALA A 597 -5.68 15.41 -8.60
CA ALA A 597 -6.15 15.89 -7.30
C ALA A 597 -5.78 17.36 -7.05
N MET A 598 -4.55 17.78 -7.38
CA MET A 598 -4.14 19.19 -7.27
C MET A 598 -4.99 20.11 -8.14
N LEU A 599 -5.22 19.73 -9.41
CA LEU A 599 -6.03 20.52 -10.33
C LEU A 599 -7.48 20.60 -9.86
N THR A 600 -8.06 19.48 -9.41
CA THR A 600 -9.41 19.46 -8.86
C THR A 600 -9.54 20.36 -7.65
N VAL A 601 -8.60 20.29 -6.69
CA VAL A 601 -8.62 21.16 -5.51
C VAL A 601 -8.42 22.63 -5.90
N PHE A 602 -7.50 22.93 -6.81
CA PHE A 602 -7.31 24.27 -7.32
C PHE A 602 -8.59 24.85 -7.93
N ILE A 603 -9.26 24.09 -8.80
CA ILE A 603 -10.53 24.50 -9.43
C ILE A 603 -11.60 24.72 -8.36
N LEU A 604 -11.75 23.80 -7.40
CA LEU A 604 -12.72 23.94 -6.32
C LEU A 604 -12.45 25.18 -5.47
N LEU A 605 -11.21 25.42 -5.05
CA LEU A 605 -10.87 26.62 -4.28
C LEU A 605 -11.08 27.91 -5.09
N ALA A 606 -10.75 27.90 -6.39
CA ALA A 606 -11.01 29.03 -7.27
C ALA A 606 -12.52 29.31 -7.37
N LEU A 607 -13.37 28.28 -7.42
CA LEU A 607 -14.82 28.43 -7.43
C LEU A 607 -15.37 28.89 -6.06
N ILE A 608 -14.90 28.28 -4.96
CA ILE A 608 -15.32 28.59 -3.58
C ILE A 608 -15.02 30.05 -3.26
N PHE A 609 -13.80 30.50 -3.54
CA PHE A 609 -13.39 31.89 -3.32
C PHE A 609 -13.75 32.83 -4.47
N ARG A 610 -14.43 32.31 -5.51
CA ARG A 610 -14.78 33.04 -6.75
C ARG A 610 -13.59 33.80 -7.32
N SER A 611 -12.40 33.22 -7.24
CA SER A 611 -11.15 33.88 -7.61
C SER A 611 -10.03 32.91 -7.92
N PHE A 612 -9.47 33.07 -9.12
CA PHE A 612 -8.25 32.37 -9.54
C PHE A 612 -7.08 32.57 -8.56
N ARG A 613 -6.86 33.82 -8.09
CA ARG A 613 -5.81 34.13 -7.11
C ARG A 613 -6.09 33.51 -5.75
N GLY A 614 -7.37 33.42 -5.35
CA GLY A 614 -7.79 32.72 -4.13
C GLY A 614 -7.54 31.22 -4.20
N GLY A 615 -7.87 30.61 -5.34
CA GLY A 615 -7.50 29.21 -5.62
C GLY A 615 -6.00 28.97 -5.52
N LEU A 616 -5.19 29.83 -6.16
CA LEU A 616 -3.73 29.67 -6.18
C LEU A 616 -3.11 29.80 -4.77
N ILE A 617 -3.47 30.85 -4.03
CA ILE A 617 -3.01 31.05 -2.64
C ILE A 617 -3.45 29.88 -1.74
N GLY A 618 -4.63 29.34 -2.00
CA GLY A 618 -5.17 28.19 -1.30
C GLY A 618 -4.39 26.89 -1.54
N THR A 619 -3.94 26.66 -2.78
CA THR A 619 -3.24 25.43 -3.19
C THR A 619 -1.73 25.46 -2.92
N ILE A 620 -1.07 26.63 -2.88
CA ILE A 620 0.39 26.74 -2.67
C ILE A 620 0.89 25.98 -1.43
N PRO A 621 0.29 26.09 -0.23
CA PRO A 621 0.74 25.34 0.95
C PRO A 621 0.72 23.81 0.76
N LEU A 622 -0.24 23.30 -0.03
CA LEU A 622 -0.32 21.88 -0.34
C LEU A 622 0.81 21.48 -1.28
N ALA A 623 1.06 22.27 -2.33
CA ALA A 623 2.15 22.01 -3.26
C ALA A 623 3.52 21.98 -2.57
N VAL A 624 3.77 22.94 -1.68
CA VAL A 624 4.97 22.95 -0.84
C VAL A 624 5.07 21.69 0.02
N SER A 625 3.96 21.28 0.63
CA SER A 625 3.93 20.09 1.50
C SER A 625 4.17 18.79 0.74
N ILE A 626 3.72 18.69 -0.52
CA ILE A 626 3.98 17.55 -1.40
C ILE A 626 5.47 17.46 -1.76
N VAL A 627 6.10 18.60 -2.07
CA VAL A 627 7.53 18.65 -2.36
C VAL A 627 8.34 18.25 -1.12
N ILE A 628 7.96 18.77 0.06
CA ILE A 628 8.58 18.39 1.33
C ILE A 628 8.39 16.90 1.61
N LEU A 629 7.22 16.33 1.34
CA LEU A 629 6.93 14.91 1.52
C LEU A 629 7.86 14.03 0.68
N PHE A 630 7.89 14.21 -0.66
CA PHE A 630 8.72 13.38 -1.53
C PHE A 630 10.22 13.66 -1.36
N GLY A 631 10.58 14.91 -1.06
CA GLY A 631 11.95 15.26 -0.72
C GLY A 631 12.43 14.58 0.56
N PHE A 632 11.58 14.54 1.58
CA PHE A 632 11.87 13.85 2.84
C PHE A 632 11.99 12.35 2.61
N MET A 633 11.13 11.75 1.80
CA MET A 633 11.24 10.34 1.40
C MET A 633 12.60 10.05 0.77
N GLY A 634 13.03 10.86 -0.20
CA GLY A 634 14.35 10.68 -0.84
C GLY A 634 15.52 10.86 0.13
N PHE A 635 15.52 11.88 1.00
CA PHE A 635 16.60 12.06 1.99
C PHE A 635 16.63 10.99 3.08
N SER A 636 15.48 10.42 3.44
CA SER A 636 15.38 9.37 4.46
C SER A 636 15.56 7.96 3.90
N GLY A 637 15.64 7.81 2.58
CA GLY A 637 15.70 6.50 1.90
C GLY A 637 14.39 5.71 1.99
N ILE A 638 13.27 6.36 2.32
CA ILE A 638 11.95 5.72 2.32
C ILE A 638 11.45 5.67 0.88
N ALA A 639 11.41 4.46 0.32
CA ALA A 639 10.93 4.24 -1.04
C ALA A 639 9.41 4.45 -1.17
N ILE A 640 8.95 4.78 -2.38
CA ILE A 640 7.54 4.70 -2.73
C ILE A 640 7.15 3.23 -2.87
N ASP A 641 6.09 2.85 -2.19
CA ASP A 641 5.43 1.55 -2.30
C ASP A 641 3.93 1.75 -2.56
N ALA A 642 3.16 0.65 -2.58
CA ALA A 642 1.74 0.70 -2.85
C ALA A 642 0.92 1.51 -1.81
N ALA A 643 1.34 1.56 -0.55
CA ALA A 643 0.61 2.27 0.50
C ALA A 643 1.02 3.75 0.58
N THR A 644 2.33 4.02 0.60
CA THR A 644 2.92 5.37 0.65
C THR A 644 2.61 6.19 -0.59
N ALA A 645 2.39 5.58 -1.76
CA ALA A 645 1.88 6.27 -2.95
C ALA A 645 0.55 6.99 -2.64
N LEU A 646 -0.39 6.34 -1.95
CA LEU A 646 -1.71 6.93 -1.69
C LEU A 646 -1.67 8.18 -0.82
N LEU A 647 -0.57 8.38 -0.10
CA LEU A 647 -0.41 9.45 0.87
C LEU A 647 -0.65 10.83 0.27
N SER A 648 -0.15 11.12 -0.93
CA SER A 648 -0.25 12.47 -1.49
C SER A 648 -1.70 12.88 -1.72
N SER A 649 -2.53 11.97 -2.26
CA SER A 649 -3.93 12.24 -2.59
C SER A 649 -4.78 12.34 -1.32
N ILE A 650 -4.51 11.50 -0.32
CA ILE A 650 -5.11 11.60 1.01
C ILE A 650 -4.72 12.95 1.65
N MET A 651 -3.43 13.30 1.63
CA MET A 651 -2.90 14.54 2.20
C MET A 651 -3.49 15.78 1.52
N ILE A 652 -3.74 15.77 0.22
CA ILE A 652 -4.43 16.87 -0.47
C ILE A 652 -5.81 17.11 0.13
N GLY A 653 -6.57 16.03 0.37
CA GLY A 653 -7.88 16.12 1.01
C GLY A 653 -7.77 16.67 2.44
N VAL A 654 -6.90 16.10 3.28
CA VAL A 654 -6.81 16.50 4.70
C VAL A 654 -6.17 17.87 4.89
N GLY A 655 -5.15 18.20 4.10
CA GLY A 655 -4.31 19.39 4.27
C GLY A 655 -4.98 20.69 3.82
N VAL A 656 -5.87 20.63 2.82
CA VAL A 656 -6.55 21.83 2.29
C VAL A 656 -7.48 22.48 3.30
N ASP A 657 -8.04 21.69 4.21
CA ASP A 657 -8.99 22.13 5.23
C ASP A 657 -8.43 23.28 6.08
N PHE A 658 -7.16 23.20 6.47
CA PHE A 658 -6.52 24.24 7.29
C PHE A 658 -6.50 25.59 6.57
N THR A 659 -6.19 25.56 5.27
CA THR A 659 -6.12 26.76 4.43
C THR A 659 -7.51 27.34 4.19
N ILE A 660 -8.52 26.51 3.92
CA ILE A 660 -9.90 26.96 3.71
C ILE A 660 -10.43 27.65 4.97
N GLN A 661 -10.27 27.03 6.13
CA GLN A 661 -10.74 27.58 7.40
C GLN A 661 -10.05 28.92 7.72
N TYR A 662 -8.74 29.00 7.49
CA TYR A 662 -7.99 30.24 7.70
C TYR A 662 -8.46 31.37 6.77
N ILE A 663 -8.49 31.12 5.44
CA ILE A 663 -8.90 32.11 4.44
C ILE A 663 -10.35 32.54 4.66
N TRP A 664 -11.25 31.60 4.98
CA TRP A 664 -12.64 31.92 5.27
C TRP A 664 -12.77 32.85 6.47
N CYS A 665 -12.08 32.53 7.57
CA CYS A 665 -12.08 33.38 8.76
C CYS A 665 -11.53 34.77 8.44
N PHE A 666 -10.41 34.84 7.71
CA PHE A 666 -9.80 36.09 7.25
C PHE A 666 -10.76 36.95 6.42
N ASN A 667 -11.41 36.37 5.41
CA ASN A 667 -12.40 37.09 4.60
C ASN A 667 -13.57 37.60 5.46
N SER A 668 -14.05 36.80 6.42
CA SER A 668 -15.09 37.25 7.36
C SER A 668 -14.66 38.43 8.23
N GLN A 669 -13.38 38.57 8.55
CA GLN A 669 -12.86 39.73 9.29
C GLN A 669 -12.75 40.97 8.41
N ILE A 670 -12.36 40.82 7.14
CA ILE A 670 -12.28 41.94 6.20
C ILE A 670 -13.67 42.49 5.89
N VAL A 671 -14.67 41.62 5.72
CA VAL A 671 -16.07 42.03 5.53
C VAL A 671 -16.61 42.83 6.73
N LYS A 672 -16.05 42.66 7.93
CA LYS A 672 -16.38 43.46 9.12
C LYS A 672 -15.68 44.83 9.15
N GLY A 673 -14.94 45.20 8.09
CA GLY A 673 -14.25 46.48 7.97
C GLY A 673 -12.85 46.53 8.59
N LEU A 674 -12.29 45.40 9.03
CA LEU A 674 -10.93 45.37 9.58
C LEU A 674 -9.87 45.56 8.48
N SER A 675 -8.75 46.20 8.81
CA SER A 675 -7.60 46.27 7.91
C SER A 675 -6.96 44.89 7.71
N TYR A 676 -6.16 44.69 6.65
CA TYR A 676 -5.45 43.43 6.41
C TYR A 676 -4.62 42.96 7.62
N GLN A 677 -3.93 43.88 8.29
CA GLN A 677 -3.09 43.55 9.45
C GLN A 677 -3.94 43.12 10.65
N GLU A 678 -5.02 43.83 10.91
CA GLU A 678 -5.95 43.51 12.00
C GLU A 678 -6.71 42.22 11.72
N ALA A 679 -7.10 41.98 10.47
CA ALA A 679 -7.73 40.75 10.03
C ALA A 679 -6.81 39.55 10.22
N VAL A 680 -5.51 39.62 9.85
CA VAL A 680 -4.54 38.54 10.14
C VAL A 680 -4.45 38.26 11.64
N ARG A 681 -4.29 39.29 12.48
CA ARG A 681 -4.21 39.13 13.95
C ARG A 681 -5.50 38.56 14.52
N SER A 682 -6.65 39.04 14.06
CA SER A 682 -7.98 38.60 14.50
C SER A 682 -8.23 37.14 14.11
N SER A 683 -7.95 36.76 12.86
CA SER A 683 -8.09 35.37 12.38
C SER A 683 -7.18 34.41 13.13
N MET A 684 -5.93 34.79 13.38
CA MET A 684 -5.00 34.00 14.19
C MET A 684 -5.52 33.74 15.62
N ARG A 685 -6.17 34.73 16.24
CA ARG A 685 -6.79 34.59 17.56
C ARG A 685 -8.08 33.76 17.54
N ILE A 686 -8.91 33.92 16.51
CA ILE A 686 -10.22 33.29 16.42
C ILE A 686 -10.09 31.82 16.01
N ILE A 687 -9.40 31.52 14.90
CA ILE A 687 -9.37 30.18 14.32
C ILE A 687 -8.02 29.48 14.42
N GLY A 688 -6.91 30.23 14.60
CA GLY A 688 -5.57 29.66 14.62
C GLY A 688 -5.38 28.54 15.66
N ARG A 689 -5.91 28.71 16.87
CA ARG A 689 -5.88 27.66 17.90
C ARG A 689 -6.62 26.39 17.46
N SER A 690 -7.79 26.54 16.86
CA SER A 690 -8.61 25.41 16.39
C SER A 690 -7.89 24.65 15.28
N ILE A 691 -7.22 25.35 14.36
CA ILE A 691 -6.43 24.75 13.27
C ILE A 691 -5.25 23.93 13.84
N VAL A 692 -4.49 24.46 14.80
CA VAL A 692 -3.36 23.72 15.43
C VAL A 692 -3.84 22.46 16.15
N ILE A 693 -4.91 22.57 16.94
CA ILE A 693 -5.49 21.42 17.64
C ILE A 693 -5.97 20.37 16.64
N ASN A 694 -6.58 20.80 15.54
CA ASN A 694 -7.03 19.93 14.48
C ASN A 694 -5.85 19.15 13.87
N GLY A 695 -4.79 19.85 13.48
CA GLY A 695 -3.57 19.22 12.94
C GLY A 695 -2.93 18.24 13.92
N LEU A 696 -2.82 18.60 15.20
CA LEU A 696 -2.31 17.70 16.24
C LEU A 696 -3.18 16.46 16.42
N THR A 697 -4.50 16.60 16.31
CA THR A 697 -5.42 15.47 16.43
C THR A 697 -5.28 14.50 15.25
N VAL A 698 -5.15 15.03 14.04
CA VAL A 698 -4.85 14.24 12.82
C VAL A 698 -3.53 13.49 12.99
N MET A 699 -2.45 14.20 13.36
CA MET A 699 -1.13 13.60 13.59
C MET A 699 -1.17 12.51 14.66
N ALA A 700 -1.90 12.75 15.75
CA ALA A 700 -2.08 11.80 16.84
C ALA A 700 -2.79 10.53 16.35
N GLY A 701 -3.85 10.66 15.55
CA GLY A 701 -4.56 9.50 14.97
C GLY A 701 -3.67 8.62 14.09
N PHE A 702 -2.83 9.23 13.24
CA PHE A 702 -1.89 8.49 12.38
C PHE A 702 -0.64 7.99 13.11
N SER A 703 -0.26 8.60 14.24
CA SER A 703 0.94 8.20 14.99
C SER A 703 0.90 6.74 15.48
N VAL A 704 -0.29 6.17 15.65
CA VAL A 704 -0.46 4.77 16.07
C VAL A 704 0.08 3.80 15.00
N LEU A 705 0.04 4.19 13.71
CA LEU A 705 0.56 3.34 12.63
C LEU A 705 2.07 3.13 12.70
N ILE A 706 2.80 3.99 13.42
CA ILE A 706 4.26 3.84 13.64
C ILE A 706 4.59 2.50 14.33
N PHE A 707 3.65 1.96 15.11
CA PHE A 707 3.84 0.70 15.81
C PHE A 707 3.48 -0.54 14.97
N SER A 708 3.10 -0.38 13.69
CA SER A 708 2.81 -1.51 12.81
C SER A 708 4.04 -2.39 12.60
N GLY A 709 3.83 -3.71 12.58
CA GLY A 709 4.86 -4.69 12.23
C GLY A 709 5.32 -4.59 10.78
N PHE A 710 4.48 -4.03 9.92
CA PHE A 710 4.70 -3.90 8.49
C PHE A 710 5.30 -2.54 8.14
N ALA A 711 6.51 -2.52 7.56
CA ALA A 711 7.28 -1.29 7.36
C ALA A 711 6.53 -0.24 6.50
N SER A 712 5.81 -0.69 5.48
CA SER A 712 5.01 0.19 4.60
C SER A 712 3.97 1.01 5.39
N ILE A 713 3.21 0.38 6.30
CA ILE A 713 2.21 1.06 7.14
C ILE A 713 2.89 1.96 8.18
N ARG A 714 4.02 1.51 8.73
CA ARG A 714 4.83 2.31 9.66
C ARG A 714 5.35 3.60 9.00
N PHE A 715 5.94 3.49 7.81
CA PHE A 715 6.41 4.64 7.04
C PHE A 715 5.25 5.55 6.66
N PHE A 716 4.11 5.01 6.26
CA PHE A 716 2.90 5.79 6.02
C PHE A 716 2.56 6.67 7.24
N GLY A 717 2.57 6.12 8.46
CA GLY A 717 2.36 6.88 9.69
C GLY A 717 3.32 8.05 9.89
N TYR A 718 4.63 7.83 9.71
CA TYR A 718 5.64 8.90 9.80
C TYR A 718 5.45 9.99 8.75
N LEU A 719 5.22 9.58 7.50
CA LEU A 719 5.09 10.50 6.38
C LEU A 719 3.81 11.35 6.47
N VAL A 720 2.72 10.81 7.04
CA VAL A 720 1.54 11.61 7.36
C VAL A 720 1.87 12.71 8.37
N ILE A 721 2.65 12.41 9.42
CA ILE A 721 3.02 13.42 10.41
C ILE A 721 3.83 14.56 9.78
N VAL A 722 4.82 14.23 8.95
CA VAL A 722 5.64 15.23 8.23
C VAL A 722 4.77 16.10 7.32
N SER A 723 3.91 15.46 6.52
CA SER A 723 3.08 16.14 5.53
C SER A 723 1.99 17.02 6.17
N ILE A 724 1.31 16.54 7.21
CA ILE A 724 0.31 17.32 7.97
C ILE A 724 0.98 18.47 8.73
N SER A 725 2.17 18.26 9.29
CA SER A 725 2.95 19.33 9.92
C SER A 725 3.28 20.43 8.91
N SER A 726 3.72 20.05 7.71
CA SER A 726 3.98 21.01 6.63
C SER A 726 2.72 21.77 6.20
N CYS A 727 1.59 21.08 6.01
CA CYS A 727 0.31 21.71 5.66
C CYS A 727 -0.15 22.68 6.76
N LEU A 728 -0.03 22.29 8.02
CA LEU A 728 -0.38 23.13 9.17
C LEU A 728 0.48 24.40 9.23
N LEU A 729 1.79 24.27 9.10
CA LEU A 729 2.72 25.41 9.05
C LEU A 729 2.43 26.29 7.84
N GLY A 730 2.14 25.70 6.69
CA GLY A 730 1.74 26.42 5.49
C GLY A 730 0.46 27.24 5.69
N ALA A 731 -0.58 26.66 6.30
CA ALA A 731 -1.84 27.35 6.54
C ALA A 731 -1.73 28.50 7.55
N ILE A 732 -0.93 28.33 8.63
CA ILE A 732 -0.83 29.32 9.71
C ILE A 732 0.25 30.38 9.45
N ILE A 733 1.27 30.07 8.65
CA ILE A 733 2.42 30.96 8.42
C ILE A 733 2.46 31.45 6.96
N LEU A 734 2.47 30.53 5.99
CA LEU A 734 2.66 30.88 4.59
C LEU A 734 1.43 31.59 4.00
N VAL A 735 0.22 31.09 4.23
CA VAL A 735 -1.02 31.70 3.74
C VAL A 735 -1.17 33.17 4.17
N PRO A 736 -1.08 33.53 5.47
CA PRO A 736 -1.18 34.93 5.85
C PRO A 736 -0.02 35.79 5.33
N ALA A 737 1.19 35.25 5.19
CA ALA A 737 2.30 35.97 4.56
C ALA A 737 2.01 36.29 3.08
N LEU A 738 1.46 35.33 2.32
CA LEU A 738 1.04 35.50 0.93
C LEU A 738 -0.07 36.55 0.82
N ILE A 739 -1.10 36.47 1.67
CA ILE A 739 -2.20 37.45 1.71
C ILE A 739 -1.68 38.86 2.02
N MET A 740 -0.77 38.98 3.00
CA MET A 740 -0.17 40.26 3.38
C MET A 740 0.68 40.88 2.26
N LYS A 741 1.42 40.06 1.52
CA LYS A 741 2.31 40.52 0.44
C LYS A 741 1.54 40.86 -0.84
N PHE A 742 0.58 40.02 -1.24
CA PHE A 742 -0.10 40.14 -2.53
C PHE A 742 -1.46 40.84 -2.48
N ARG A 743 -2.05 41.03 -1.28
CA ARG A 743 -3.34 41.71 -1.03
C ARG A 743 -4.41 41.42 -2.11
N PRO A 744 -4.83 40.15 -2.25
CA PRO A 744 -5.64 39.74 -3.38
C PRO A 744 -7.06 40.33 -3.35
N ARG A 745 -7.60 40.72 -4.51
CA ARG A 745 -8.89 41.44 -4.63
C ARG A 745 -10.13 40.64 -4.20
N PHE A 746 -10.09 39.30 -4.22
CA PHE A 746 -11.24 38.45 -3.85
C PHE A 746 -11.67 38.57 -2.39
N VAL A 747 -10.80 39.15 -1.58
CA VAL A 747 -11.04 39.43 -0.16
C VAL A 747 -12.11 40.53 0.02
N ILE A 748 -12.39 41.32 -1.04
CA ILE A 748 -13.29 42.49 -1.00
C ILE A 748 -14.68 42.20 -1.61
N GLU A 749 -14.83 41.16 -2.43
CA GLU A 749 -16.14 40.81 -3.00
C GLU A 749 -16.98 40.00 -2.01
N ASP A 750 -18.15 40.56 -1.68
CA ASP A 750 -19.10 40.04 -0.70
C ASP A 750 -19.52 38.58 -1.01
N MET A 751 -18.99 37.62 -0.25
CA MET A 751 -19.34 36.19 -0.38
C MET A 751 -20.79 35.89 0.02
N SER A 752 -21.54 36.88 0.54
CA SER A 752 -22.89 36.70 1.07
C SER A 752 -24.03 37.23 0.19
N LYS A 753 -23.75 37.95 -0.92
CA LYS A 753 -24.81 38.43 -1.84
C LYS A 753 -24.91 37.59 -3.12
N PRO A 754 -26.09 37.01 -3.44
CA PRO A 754 -26.42 36.69 -4.82
C PRO A 754 -26.59 38.00 -5.59
N LYS A 755 -25.95 38.11 -6.77
CA LYS A 755 -26.19 39.23 -7.70
C LYS A 755 -27.61 39.11 -8.25
N PHE A 756 -28.60 39.71 -7.59
CA PHE A 756 -29.80 40.13 -8.31
C PHE A 756 -29.41 41.36 -9.14
N LYS A 757 -29.59 41.26 -10.46
CA LYS A 757 -29.39 42.35 -11.42
C LYS A 757 -30.17 43.58 -10.93
N LYS A 758 -29.46 44.69 -10.71
CA LYS A 758 -30.07 46.03 -10.74
C LYS A 758 -30.52 46.29 -12.17
N HIS A 759 -31.83 46.23 -12.41
CA HIS A 759 -32.45 47.21 -13.31
C HIS A 759 -33.11 48.22 -12.39
N GLU A 760 -32.56 49.42 -12.37
CA GLU A 760 -33.18 50.59 -11.78
C GLU A 760 -33.01 51.71 -12.80
N LYS A 761 -34.05 52.54 -12.87
CA LYS A 761 -34.20 53.82 -13.60
C LYS A 761 -34.94 53.70 -14.94
N ASP A 762 -36.04 54.43 -15.20
CA ASP A 762 -36.52 55.71 -14.66
C ASP A 762 -38.06 55.78 -14.68
N ASP A 763 -38.68 56.44 -13.68
CA ASP A 763 -39.53 57.63 -13.91
C ASP A 763 -40.23 58.07 -12.61
N VAL A 764 -39.79 59.21 -12.08
CA VAL A 764 -40.57 60.07 -11.20
C VAL A 764 -40.39 61.51 -11.67
N SER A 765 -41.51 62.12 -12.04
CA SER A 765 -41.92 63.55 -11.93
C SER A 765 -42.71 63.90 -13.18
N SER A 766 -43.85 64.60 -13.19
CA SER A 766 -44.59 65.39 -12.21
C SER A 766 -45.84 65.92 -12.92
N GLY A 767 -46.97 66.15 -12.23
CA GLY A 767 -47.92 67.17 -12.72
C GLY A 767 -49.40 66.99 -12.40
N ILE A 768 -49.86 67.81 -11.45
CA ILE A 768 -51.15 68.54 -11.38
C ILE A 768 -52.40 67.78 -10.86
N PRO A 769 -53.12 68.34 -9.86
CA PRO A 769 -54.46 67.91 -9.46
C PRO A 769 -55.56 68.77 -10.12
N GLY A 770 -56.69 68.17 -10.50
CA GLY A 770 -57.85 68.93 -10.94
C GLY A 770 -59.03 68.09 -11.42
N VAL A 771 -60.10 68.14 -10.61
CA VAL A 771 -61.51 67.73 -10.80
C VAL A 771 -61.84 66.24 -10.69
#